data_AF-A0A660YLU5-F1
#
_entry.id   AF-A0A660YLU5-F1
#
_cell.length_a   1.000
_cell.length_b   1.000
_cell.length_c   1.000
_cell.angle_alpha   90.00
_cell.angle_beta   90.00
_cell.angle_gamma   90.00
#
_symmetry.space_group_name_H-M   'P 1'
#
loop_
_entity.id
_entity.type
_entity.pdbx_description
1 polymer ?
#
loop_
_entity_poly.entity_id
_entity_poly.type
_entity_poly.pdbx_seq_one_letter_code
_entity_poly.pdbx_strand_id
1 'polypeptide(L)'
;MSLWDKDNKKNFGFDISRDKDTSFPPLKEISLDHRPESKIAIDDKDSGDRGFISTSYINRKFFLKTSRKGGMGIVYIAENESDNKFYTLKTIREDRLKSFKTEEEKYSFIKRFMWESQVWAILGKHRNIVQAYWFDKTYDNKPLLILEFVEGHPEYGNTLYEWLMRTTLDIPTILDFTIEALTGILYAQRKIKDELHMVFVHRDLKPSNIMITRDGIVKVTDFGLVKAFASIEGNLELKVKDDLGERFSVLKTGGICGTPPYMAPEQWYGKEPDERTDIYAMGCIMYGMITGKPPFAPFPGPRFKEFKEQHLYEKPLPPKRSGEEIPEELSVLILKCLEKEKVNRVQTIYELREALQEIHKRLTGKKIEVKDEPEKLDATTLNYLGSGFYNLGLWDKAISYHEKALEIDPNFAWAHNNLANALKDKGIIDEAIEHYQKAVSIDPKYAIAYRNLGRAYENKGLFDEAIDCVKKAVEIDPKDVSAHNNLGWYYYKKGMLDEAIECYKKALEIDPSFATAHANIRLALKEKGSIDEAIKKYKEAIRINPQDAVAHYELGRLFMDNYMYDEAIGCFKNVIRINPQHVDAHNELGRIYDNKGLFDEALEYYLKVIDVNPFYHHAYNNIGWIYHNHKSMIDEAIEYYKKAIGIKPNYAMAWNNMGFAYYKKGMLDEAVVCYKKALAIESDHKYAKPNLSKVVYSYTNMGENSYAKGMIDKAIEYYKKAIGINPKYARAHFNLGNALYEKGL
;
A
#
# COMPACT_ATOMS: atom_id res chain seq x y z
N MET A 1 44.44 -34.41 9.29
CA MET A 1 44.16 -34.90 10.66
C MET A 1 43.01 -34.05 11.19
N SER A 2 41.83 -34.53 11.54
CA SER A 2 41.24 -35.87 11.63
C SER A 2 39.74 -35.71 11.46
N LEU A 3 39.11 -36.66 10.75
CA LEU A 3 37.68 -36.95 10.81
C LEU A 3 37.26 -37.20 12.26
N TRP A 4 36.03 -36.83 12.64
CA TRP A 4 35.15 -37.64 13.46
C TRP A 4 33.71 -37.14 13.33
N ASP A 5 32.91 -38.00 12.70
CA ASP A 5 31.47 -38.07 12.75
C ASP A 5 31.08 -38.92 13.98
N LYS A 6 30.02 -38.54 14.71
CA LYS A 6 28.96 -39.45 15.21
C LYS A 6 27.98 -38.81 16.20
N ASP A 7 26.71 -39.04 15.87
CA ASP A 7 25.57 -39.40 16.72
C ASP A 7 24.83 -38.35 17.57
N ASN A 8 23.70 -37.91 16.99
CA ASN A 8 22.34 -38.11 17.52
C ASN A 8 22.18 -38.39 19.03
N LYS A 9 21.65 -37.41 19.76
CA LYS A 9 20.67 -37.63 20.83
C LYS A 9 19.60 -36.55 20.80
N LYS A 10 18.35 -36.98 20.58
CA LYS A 10 17.11 -36.27 20.92
C LYS A 10 17.12 -35.90 22.40
N ASN A 11 16.71 -34.67 22.71
CA ASN A 11 15.83 -34.40 23.84
C ASN A 11 15.09 -33.07 23.66
N PHE A 12 13.80 -33.13 23.97
CA PHE A 12 12.84 -32.06 24.03
C PHE A 12 13.31 -30.93 24.96
N GLY A 13 13.13 -29.70 24.50
CA GLY A 13 13.27 -28.48 25.30
C GLY A 13 12.48 -27.37 24.62
N PHE A 14 11.18 -27.33 24.89
CA PHE A 14 10.39 -26.10 24.73
C PHE A 14 11.07 -25.04 25.61
N ASP A 15 11.61 -24.00 24.98
CA ASP A 15 11.85 -22.74 25.69
C ASP A 15 10.92 -21.67 25.11
N ILE A 16 9.92 -21.36 25.93
CA ILE A 16 8.92 -20.32 25.72
C ILE A 16 9.51 -19.09 26.38
N SER A 17 10.19 -18.23 25.60
CA SER A 17 10.55 -16.91 26.09
C SER A 17 10.41 -15.84 25.00
N ARG A 18 9.21 -15.24 24.97
CA ARG A 18 8.91 -13.86 24.58
C ARG A 18 9.37 -13.41 23.18
N ASP A 19 8.64 -13.86 22.17
CA ASP A 19 8.44 -13.05 20.96
C ASP A 19 7.46 -11.91 21.27
N LYS A 20 8.02 -10.77 21.68
CA LYS A 20 7.41 -9.45 21.47
C LYS A 20 8.06 -8.86 20.24
N ASP A 21 7.77 -9.44 19.08
CA ASP A 21 8.14 -8.83 17.81
C ASP A 21 6.87 -8.23 17.18
N THR A 22 6.61 -6.97 17.51
CA THR A 22 5.58 -6.14 16.87
C THR A 22 6.08 -5.53 15.56
N SER A 23 7.12 -6.11 14.95
CA SER A 23 7.58 -5.70 13.63
C SER A 23 6.68 -6.29 12.54
N PHE A 24 6.06 -5.39 11.78
CA PHE A 24 5.24 -5.77 10.63
C PHE A 24 6.10 -6.51 9.60
N PRO A 25 5.61 -7.61 9.00
CA PRO A 25 6.29 -8.18 7.85
C PRO A 25 6.40 -7.12 6.75
N PRO A 26 7.54 -7.03 6.03
CA PRO A 26 7.65 -6.14 4.89
C PRO A 26 6.53 -6.49 3.90
N LEU A 27 5.85 -5.46 3.38
CA LEU A 27 4.94 -5.57 2.24
C LEU A 27 5.70 -6.30 1.12
N LYS A 28 5.44 -7.59 0.94
CA LYS A 28 6.00 -8.36 -0.18
C LYS A 28 5.58 -7.65 -1.46
N GLU A 29 6.53 -7.47 -2.37
CA GLU A 29 6.23 -7.17 -3.78
C GLU A 29 5.41 -8.35 -4.32
N ILE A 30 4.09 -8.22 -4.24
CA ILE A 30 3.15 -9.14 -4.87
C ILE A 30 3.34 -8.95 -6.38
N SER A 31 3.67 -10.04 -7.08
CA SER A 31 3.96 -10.02 -8.50
C SER A 31 2.82 -9.39 -9.29
N LEU A 32 3.14 -8.31 -10.01
CA LEU A 32 2.28 -7.71 -11.01
C LEU A 32 2.29 -8.63 -12.24
N ASP A 33 1.24 -9.42 -12.41
CA ASP A 33 0.91 -9.97 -13.71
C ASP A 33 -0.57 -9.72 -14.00
N HIS A 34 -0.82 -9.17 -15.19
CA HIS A 34 -2.08 -8.83 -15.87
C HIS A 34 -2.70 -7.46 -15.56
N ARG A 35 -2.58 -6.58 -16.57
CA ARG A 35 -3.45 -5.43 -16.80
C ARG A 35 -4.45 -5.82 -17.90
N PRO A 36 -5.76 -5.84 -17.65
CA PRO A 36 -6.72 -5.53 -18.68
C PRO A 36 -6.79 -4.02 -18.84
N GLU A 37 -6.75 -3.53 -20.07
CA GLU A 37 -6.95 -2.13 -20.40
C GLU A 37 -8.34 -1.66 -19.93
N SER A 38 -8.39 -0.93 -18.82
CA SER A 38 -9.50 -0.02 -18.54
C SER A 38 -8.92 1.32 -18.10
N LYS A 39 -9.10 2.31 -18.98
CA LYS A 39 -8.74 3.72 -18.76
C LYS A 39 -9.28 4.20 -17.40
N ILE A 40 -8.40 4.70 -16.54
CA ILE A 40 -8.79 5.56 -15.42
C ILE A 40 -8.67 7.00 -15.92
N ALA A 41 -9.81 7.65 -16.14
CA ALA A 41 -9.91 9.10 -16.17
C ALA A 41 -10.30 9.57 -14.75
N ILE A 42 -9.30 9.94 -13.96
CA ILE A 42 -9.52 10.83 -12.81
C ILE A 42 -8.97 12.18 -13.28
N ASP A 43 -9.80 12.97 -13.95
CA ASP A 43 -9.49 14.39 -14.10
C ASP A 43 -9.88 15.07 -12.79
N ASP A 44 -8.89 15.48 -12.01
CA ASP A 44 -9.04 16.14 -10.71
C ASP A 44 -9.47 17.62 -10.88
N LYS A 45 -10.18 17.93 -11.96
CA LYS A 45 -10.69 19.25 -12.33
C LYS A 45 -12.20 19.22 -12.42
N ASP A 46 -12.84 20.01 -11.54
CA ASP A 46 -14.21 20.54 -11.59
C ASP A 46 -14.85 20.55 -13.00
N SER A 47 -15.31 19.38 -13.45
CA SER A 47 -16.04 19.21 -14.69
C SER A 47 -17.01 18.05 -14.47
N GLY A 48 -18.29 18.29 -14.73
CA GLY A 48 -19.43 17.46 -14.32
C GLY A 48 -19.53 16.05 -14.93
N ASP A 49 -18.43 15.46 -15.40
CA ASP A 49 -18.40 14.05 -15.83
C ASP A 49 -18.02 13.14 -14.65
N ARG A 50 -18.98 12.31 -14.24
CA ARG A 50 -18.88 11.41 -13.07
C ARG A 50 -17.83 10.32 -13.34
N GLY A 51 -16.60 10.55 -12.88
CA GLY A 51 -15.54 9.53 -12.88
C GLY A 51 -15.94 8.26 -12.11
N PHE A 52 -15.19 7.18 -12.29
CA PHE A 52 -15.39 5.93 -11.55
C PHE A 52 -14.08 5.46 -10.91
N ILE A 53 -14.18 4.79 -9.76
CA ILE A 53 -13.08 4.04 -9.16
C ILE A 53 -13.36 2.57 -9.36
N SER A 54 -12.39 1.84 -9.89
CA SER A 54 -12.46 0.39 -9.93
C SER A 54 -11.45 -0.21 -8.96
N THR A 55 -11.89 -1.28 -8.32
CA THR A 55 -11.10 -2.03 -7.34
C THR A 55 -10.30 -3.11 -8.03
N SER A 56 -9.07 -3.31 -7.56
CA SER A 56 -8.15 -4.28 -8.15
C SER A 56 -8.50 -5.73 -7.81
N TYR A 57 -9.03 -5.99 -6.59
CA TYR A 57 -9.17 -7.36 -6.09
C TYR A 57 -10.59 -7.90 -6.25
N ILE A 58 -11.59 -7.13 -5.82
CA ILE A 58 -13.00 -7.54 -5.92
C ILE A 58 -13.56 -7.25 -7.32
N ASN A 59 -12.80 -6.55 -8.17
CA ASN A 59 -13.19 -6.12 -9.52
C ASN A 59 -14.59 -5.46 -9.55
N ARG A 60 -14.86 -4.63 -8.56
CA ARG A 60 -16.05 -3.77 -8.46
C ARG A 60 -15.74 -2.39 -8.98
N LYS A 61 -16.75 -1.80 -9.64
CA LYS A 61 -16.73 -0.46 -10.18
C LYS A 61 -17.69 0.44 -9.41
N PHE A 62 -17.19 1.58 -8.98
CA PHE A 62 -17.92 2.57 -8.19
C PHE A 62 -18.01 3.87 -8.96
N PHE A 63 -19.23 4.29 -9.30
CA PHE A 63 -19.49 5.56 -9.96
C PHE A 63 -19.50 6.69 -8.94
N LEU A 64 -18.59 7.65 -9.08
CA LEU A 64 -18.42 8.75 -8.15
C LEU A 64 -19.58 9.74 -8.31
N LYS A 65 -20.15 10.16 -7.18
CA LYS A 65 -21.27 11.11 -7.15
C LYS A 65 -20.82 12.46 -6.61
N THR A 66 -20.03 12.45 -5.54
CA THR A 66 -19.43 13.65 -4.96
C THR A 66 -18.16 13.28 -4.18
N SER A 67 -17.36 14.28 -3.82
CA SER A 67 -16.15 14.10 -3.03
C SER A 67 -15.97 15.20 -1.98
N ARG A 68 -15.30 14.87 -0.88
CA ARG A 68 -14.82 15.81 0.14
C ARG A 68 -13.33 15.57 0.37
N LYS A 69 -12.53 16.64 0.34
CA LYS A 69 -11.07 16.59 0.57
C LYS A 69 -10.77 16.88 2.04
N GLY A 70 -10.10 15.95 2.71
CA GLY A 70 -9.64 16.10 4.10
C GLY A 70 -8.12 16.21 4.24
N GLY A 71 -7.64 16.27 5.49
CA GLY A 71 -6.21 16.36 5.82
C GLY A 71 -5.40 15.11 5.44
N MET A 72 -5.99 13.91 5.64
CA MET A 72 -5.34 12.61 5.41
C MET A 72 -5.74 11.93 4.08
N GLY A 73 -6.78 12.38 3.41
CA GLY A 73 -7.29 11.69 2.22
C GLY A 73 -8.43 12.42 1.53
N ILE A 74 -9.02 11.74 0.56
CA ILE A 74 -10.25 12.15 -0.13
C ILE A 74 -11.31 11.09 0.16
N VAL A 75 -12.52 11.57 0.42
CA VAL A 75 -13.69 10.74 0.69
C VAL A 75 -14.67 10.96 -0.46
N TYR A 76 -15.05 9.89 -1.14
CA TYR A 76 -16.05 9.90 -2.20
C TYR A 76 -17.34 9.27 -1.71
N ILE A 77 -18.47 9.82 -2.13
CA ILE A 77 -19.74 9.10 -2.15
C ILE A 77 -19.84 8.47 -3.53
N ALA A 78 -20.03 7.16 -3.58
CA ALA A 78 -20.05 6.42 -4.83
C ALA A 78 -21.14 5.35 -4.83
N GLU A 79 -21.70 5.09 -6.00
CA GLU A 79 -22.66 4.02 -6.24
C GLU A 79 -21.94 2.83 -6.87
N ASN A 80 -22.12 1.65 -6.30
CA ASN A 80 -21.52 0.43 -6.83
C ASN A 80 -22.35 -0.13 -7.98
N GLU A 81 -21.69 -0.45 -9.10
CA GLU A 81 -22.33 -0.93 -10.33
C GLU A 81 -23.09 -2.26 -10.13
N SER A 82 -22.59 -3.13 -9.25
CA SER A 82 -23.13 -4.50 -9.11
C SER A 82 -24.40 -4.60 -8.25
N ASP A 83 -24.58 -3.73 -7.27
CA ASP A 83 -25.72 -3.77 -6.34
C ASP A 83 -26.52 -2.46 -6.26
N ASN A 84 -26.11 -1.42 -7.00
CA ASN A 84 -26.69 -0.07 -6.98
C ASN A 84 -26.76 0.55 -5.57
N LYS A 85 -25.95 0.08 -4.62
CA LYS A 85 -25.87 0.66 -3.28
C LYS A 85 -24.84 1.78 -3.24
N PHE A 86 -25.09 2.74 -2.35
CA PHE A 86 -24.16 3.81 -2.05
C PHE A 86 -23.15 3.38 -0.99
N TYR A 87 -21.91 3.75 -1.23
CA TYR A 87 -20.78 3.52 -0.34
C TYR A 87 -19.99 4.81 -0.16
N THR A 88 -19.27 4.89 0.95
CA THR A 88 -18.27 5.93 1.17
C THR A 88 -16.89 5.33 0.93
N LEU A 89 -16.18 5.88 -0.06
CA LEU A 89 -14.84 5.43 -0.43
C LEU A 89 -13.80 6.41 0.11
N LYS A 90 -12.94 5.96 1.01
CA LYS A 90 -11.83 6.75 1.53
C LYS A 90 -10.54 6.26 0.89
N THR A 91 -9.77 7.17 0.31
CA THR A 91 -8.45 6.88 -0.26
C THR A 91 -7.49 8.04 -0.06
N ILE A 92 -6.22 7.82 -0.38
CA ILE A 92 -5.18 8.83 -0.26
C ILE A 92 -5.25 9.76 -1.48
N ARG A 93 -5.09 11.07 -1.23
CA ARG A 93 -5.00 12.06 -2.31
C ARG A 93 -3.68 11.95 -3.07
N GLU A 94 -3.76 12.08 -4.39
CA GLU A 94 -2.58 12.02 -5.26
C GLU A 94 -1.60 13.18 -5.00
N ASP A 95 -2.11 14.39 -4.82
CA ASP A 95 -1.27 15.57 -4.54
C ASP A 95 -0.53 15.46 -3.20
N ARG A 96 -1.09 14.73 -2.23
CA ARG A 96 -0.42 14.41 -0.97
C ARG A 96 0.71 13.41 -1.17
N LEU A 97 0.48 12.32 -1.91
CA LEU A 97 1.55 11.35 -2.21
C LEU A 97 2.72 12.01 -2.95
N LYS A 98 2.41 12.94 -3.87
CA LYS A 98 3.41 13.74 -4.60
C LYS A 98 4.11 14.80 -3.75
N SER A 99 3.56 15.17 -2.59
CA SER A 99 4.13 16.20 -1.72
C SER A 99 5.27 15.70 -0.82
N PHE A 100 5.37 14.39 -0.60
CA PHE A 100 6.45 13.80 0.18
C PHE A 100 7.76 13.86 -0.60
N LYS A 101 8.85 14.21 0.09
CA LYS A 101 10.16 14.39 -0.53
C LYS A 101 10.94 13.08 -0.62
N THR A 102 10.57 12.11 0.21
CA THR A 102 11.23 10.81 0.31
C THR A 102 10.22 9.67 0.21
N GLU A 103 10.65 8.54 -0.34
CA GLU A 103 9.83 7.32 -0.38
C GLU A 103 9.54 6.75 1.01
N GLU A 104 10.41 7.01 2.00
CA GLU A 104 10.19 6.61 3.39
C GLU A 104 9.02 7.35 4.04
N GLU A 105 8.91 8.67 3.82
CA GLU A 105 7.77 9.47 4.27
C GLU A 105 6.46 8.98 3.64
N LYS A 106 6.51 8.69 2.33
CA LYS A 106 5.37 8.16 1.57
C LYS A 106 4.94 6.78 2.08
N TYR A 107 5.90 5.90 2.31
CA TYR A 107 5.67 4.56 2.86
C TYR A 107 5.08 4.63 4.28
N SER A 108 5.66 5.46 5.15
CA SER A 108 5.14 5.69 6.51
C SER A 108 3.71 6.21 6.47
N PHE A 109 3.39 7.13 5.57
CA PHE A 109 2.04 7.66 5.39
C PHE A 109 1.04 6.58 4.92
N ILE A 110 1.41 5.77 3.94
CA ILE A 110 0.59 4.66 3.45
C ILE A 110 0.35 3.62 4.56
N LYS A 111 1.41 3.24 5.30
CA LYS A 111 1.34 2.31 6.43
C LYS A 111 0.35 2.81 7.50
N ARG A 112 0.36 4.11 7.80
CA ARG A 112 -0.59 4.75 8.72
C ARG A 112 -2.03 4.62 8.24
N PHE A 113 -2.31 4.91 6.97
CA PHE A 113 -3.64 4.75 6.38
C PHE A 113 -4.11 3.28 6.45
N MET A 114 -3.23 2.33 6.14
CA MET A 114 -3.52 0.90 6.22
C MET A 114 -3.83 0.47 7.66
N TRP A 115 -3.11 1.01 8.65
CA TRP A 115 -3.39 0.74 10.06
C TRP A 115 -4.78 1.25 10.48
N GLU A 116 -5.13 2.48 10.10
CA GLU A 116 -6.46 3.04 10.34
C GLU A 116 -7.56 2.16 9.73
N SER A 117 -7.31 1.65 8.52
CA SER A 117 -8.20 0.72 7.81
C SER A 117 -8.42 -0.59 8.58
N GLN A 118 -7.35 -1.17 9.13
CA GLN A 118 -7.41 -2.40 9.91
C GLN A 118 -8.23 -2.22 11.19
N VAL A 119 -8.07 -1.09 11.86
CA VAL A 119 -8.83 -0.82 13.07
C VAL A 119 -10.32 -0.69 12.74
N TRP A 120 -10.69 0.02 11.68
CA TRP A 120 -12.08 0.06 11.25
C TRP A 120 -12.65 -1.34 10.95
N ALA A 121 -11.87 -2.22 10.32
CA ALA A 121 -12.26 -3.62 10.11
C ALA A 121 -12.46 -4.39 11.43
N ILE A 122 -11.61 -4.16 12.43
CA ILE A 122 -11.69 -4.81 13.77
C ILE A 122 -12.92 -4.32 14.55
N LEU A 123 -13.27 -3.04 14.41
CA LEU A 123 -14.46 -2.49 15.06
C LEU A 123 -15.74 -3.17 14.58
N GLY A 124 -15.75 -3.80 13.40
CA GLY A 124 -16.88 -4.58 12.92
C GLY A 124 -18.15 -3.74 12.76
N LYS A 125 -19.31 -4.34 13.05
CA LYS A 125 -20.60 -3.67 12.93
C LYS A 125 -21.16 -3.31 14.31
N HIS A 126 -21.41 -2.03 14.51
CA HIS A 126 -22.04 -1.50 15.71
C HIS A 126 -22.95 -0.34 15.35
N ARG A 127 -24.09 -0.21 16.05
CA ARG A 127 -25.12 0.81 15.76
C ARG A 127 -24.52 2.22 15.67
N ASN A 128 -23.64 2.56 16.61
CA ASN A 128 -23.06 3.90 16.77
C ASN A 128 -21.64 4.06 16.21
N ILE A 129 -21.21 3.17 15.31
CA ILE A 129 -19.91 3.26 14.62
C ILE A 129 -20.15 3.20 13.12
N VAL A 130 -19.41 4.00 12.36
CA VAL A 130 -19.37 3.85 10.90
C VAL A 130 -18.68 2.54 10.53
N GLN A 131 -19.42 1.61 9.92
CA GLN A 131 -18.93 0.29 9.55
C GLN A 131 -17.98 0.36 8.34
N ALA A 132 -16.84 -0.33 8.44
CA ALA A 132 -16.08 -0.72 7.26
C ALA A 132 -16.60 -2.04 6.69
N TYR A 133 -16.90 -2.04 5.39
CA TYR A 133 -17.29 -3.26 4.69
C TYR A 133 -16.07 -4.02 4.20
N TRP A 134 -15.10 -3.31 3.60
CA TRP A 134 -13.87 -3.91 3.11
C TRP A 134 -12.78 -2.88 2.84
N PHE A 135 -11.60 -3.39 2.54
CA PHE A 135 -10.45 -2.61 2.13
C PHE A 135 -9.78 -3.29 0.94
N ASP A 136 -9.49 -2.48 -0.06
CA ASP A 136 -9.00 -2.89 -1.36
C ASP A 136 -7.90 -1.92 -1.78
N LYS A 137 -7.51 -2.00 -3.05
CA LYS A 137 -6.72 -0.99 -3.71
C LYS A 137 -7.41 -0.56 -4.99
N THR A 138 -7.19 0.69 -5.35
CA THR A 138 -7.45 1.15 -6.71
C THR A 138 -6.52 0.42 -7.70
N TYR A 139 -6.83 0.40 -8.99
CA TYR A 139 -5.95 -0.23 -10.00
C TYR A 139 -4.54 0.38 -10.06
N ASP A 140 -4.37 1.65 -9.69
CA ASP A 140 -3.05 2.29 -9.51
C ASP A 140 -2.42 1.99 -8.13
N ASN A 141 -2.89 0.95 -7.45
CA ASN A 141 -2.35 0.37 -6.22
C ASN A 141 -2.41 1.30 -4.99
N LYS A 142 -3.35 2.26 -4.96
CA LYS A 142 -3.58 3.08 -3.76
C LYS A 142 -4.49 2.36 -2.79
N PRO A 143 -4.22 2.44 -1.47
CA PRO A 143 -5.16 1.96 -0.47
C PRO A 143 -6.54 2.58 -0.64
N LEU A 144 -7.58 1.75 -0.61
CA LEU A 144 -8.97 2.14 -0.71
C LEU A 144 -9.75 1.47 0.41
N LEU A 145 -10.51 2.27 1.13
CA LEU A 145 -11.28 1.84 2.29
C LEU A 145 -12.74 2.12 2.04
N ILE A 146 -13.56 1.08 2.08
CA ILE A 146 -14.95 1.14 1.69
C ILE A 146 -15.84 0.99 2.91
N LEU A 147 -16.61 2.02 3.13
CA LEU A 147 -17.44 2.22 4.31
C LEU A 147 -18.90 2.22 3.95
N GLU A 148 -19.73 2.01 4.97
CA GLU A 148 -21.14 2.35 4.85
C GLU A 148 -21.32 3.82 4.48
N PHE A 149 -22.28 4.06 3.58
CA PHE A 149 -22.76 5.39 3.33
C PHE A 149 -23.79 5.76 4.41
N VAL A 150 -23.48 6.78 5.20
CA VAL A 150 -24.41 7.33 6.18
C VAL A 150 -25.28 8.38 5.50
N GLU A 151 -26.48 7.97 5.08
CA GLU A 151 -27.51 8.89 4.58
C GLU A 151 -27.99 9.77 5.73
N GLY A 152 -27.88 11.10 5.57
CA GLY A 152 -28.29 12.06 6.58
C GLY A 152 -29.71 12.59 6.41
N HIS A 153 -30.09 13.49 7.30
CA HIS A 153 -31.37 14.18 7.20
C HIS A 153 -31.39 15.10 5.96
N PRO A 154 -32.46 15.12 5.15
CA PRO A 154 -32.53 15.93 3.92
C PRO A 154 -32.28 17.42 4.16
N GLU A 155 -32.73 17.95 5.30
CA GLU A 155 -32.61 19.38 5.62
C GLU A 155 -31.29 19.72 6.32
N TYR A 156 -30.77 18.81 7.16
CA TYR A 156 -29.68 19.14 8.09
C TYR A 156 -28.33 18.55 7.69
N GLY A 157 -28.31 17.57 6.78
CA GLY A 157 -27.10 16.85 6.40
C GLY A 157 -26.84 15.63 7.29
N ASN A 158 -25.65 15.05 7.16
CA ASN A 158 -25.28 13.78 7.78
C ASN A 158 -24.19 13.90 8.85
N THR A 159 -23.75 15.12 9.18
CA THR A 159 -22.79 15.38 10.26
C THR A 159 -23.37 16.33 11.29
N LEU A 160 -22.97 16.18 12.55
CA LEU A 160 -23.38 17.11 13.61
C LEU A 160 -22.94 18.54 13.31
N TYR A 161 -21.80 18.73 12.63
CA TYR A 161 -21.38 20.05 12.15
C TYR A 161 -22.45 20.72 11.25
N GLU A 162 -22.98 20.01 10.28
CA GLU A 162 -24.01 20.54 9.38
C GLU A 162 -25.33 20.81 10.11
N TRP A 163 -25.69 19.96 11.07
CA TRP A 163 -26.84 20.19 11.95
C TRP A 163 -26.70 21.49 12.74
N LEU A 164 -25.55 21.71 13.39
CA LEU A 164 -25.30 22.94 14.16
C LEU A 164 -25.26 24.21 13.32
N MET A 165 -24.99 24.09 12.01
CA MET A 165 -25.03 25.21 11.07
C MET A 165 -26.45 25.54 10.58
N ARG A 166 -27.39 24.61 10.71
CA ARG A 166 -28.73 24.69 10.08
C ARG A 166 -29.88 24.71 11.08
N THR A 167 -29.66 24.22 12.29
CA THR A 167 -30.68 24.15 13.33
C THR A 167 -30.07 24.29 14.72
N THR A 168 -30.94 24.57 15.67
CA THR A 168 -30.62 24.55 17.10
C THR A 168 -31.26 23.31 17.72
N LEU A 169 -30.48 22.53 18.47
CA LEU A 169 -30.95 21.31 19.11
C LEU A 169 -31.61 21.63 20.47
N ASP A 170 -32.65 20.89 20.86
CA ASP A 170 -33.16 20.96 22.24
C ASP A 170 -32.29 20.11 23.19
N ILE A 171 -32.42 20.34 24.49
CA ILE A 171 -31.61 19.64 25.50
C ILE A 171 -31.77 18.11 25.44
N PRO A 172 -32.98 17.53 25.31
CA PRO A 172 -33.13 16.08 25.12
C PRO A 172 -32.34 15.53 23.93
N THR A 173 -32.43 16.16 22.76
CA THR A 173 -31.70 15.73 21.55
C THR A 173 -30.18 15.83 21.73
N ILE A 174 -29.71 16.88 22.41
CA ILE A 174 -28.28 17.03 22.75
C ILE A 174 -27.80 15.87 23.62
N LEU A 175 -28.59 15.47 24.62
CA LEU A 175 -28.28 14.34 25.49
C LEU A 175 -28.31 13.03 24.70
N ASP A 176 -29.32 12.81 23.85
CA ASP A 176 -29.44 11.65 22.97
C ASP A 176 -28.19 11.48 22.12
N PHE A 177 -27.83 12.54 21.38
CA PHE A 177 -26.68 12.50 20.48
C PHE A 177 -25.37 12.26 21.23
N THR A 178 -25.21 12.86 22.41
CA THR A 178 -24.00 12.69 23.21
C THR A 178 -23.90 11.26 23.75
N ILE A 179 -24.99 10.72 24.30
CA ILE A 179 -25.00 9.37 24.90
C ILE A 179 -24.74 8.30 23.82
N GLU A 180 -25.35 8.44 22.64
CA GLU A 180 -25.10 7.53 21.52
C GLU A 180 -23.66 7.62 21.00
N ALA A 181 -23.08 8.83 20.90
CA ALA A 181 -21.68 9.00 20.52
C ALA A 181 -20.72 8.35 21.55
N LEU A 182 -20.95 8.56 22.84
CA LEU A 182 -20.16 7.95 23.92
C LEU A 182 -20.29 6.42 23.93
N THR A 183 -21.47 5.90 23.60
CA THR A 183 -21.71 4.45 23.43
C THR A 183 -20.82 3.86 22.35
N GLY A 184 -20.75 4.51 21.17
CA GLY A 184 -19.82 4.09 20.12
C GLY A 184 -18.37 4.10 20.59
N ILE A 185 -17.92 5.16 21.26
CA ILE A 185 -16.54 5.27 21.73
C ILE A 185 -16.21 4.18 22.77
N LEU A 186 -17.11 3.89 23.72
CA LEU A 186 -16.93 2.82 24.71
C LEU A 186 -16.81 1.45 24.04
N TYR A 187 -17.68 1.18 23.06
CA TYR A 187 -17.59 -0.03 22.26
C TYR A 187 -16.22 -0.16 21.58
N ALA A 188 -15.75 0.91 20.94
CA ALA A 188 -14.44 0.93 20.29
C ALA A 188 -13.29 0.71 21.27
N GLN A 189 -13.35 1.32 22.46
CA GLN A 189 -12.35 1.12 23.53
C GLN A 189 -12.25 -0.33 23.97
N ARG A 190 -13.40 -0.96 24.25
CA ARG A 190 -13.46 -2.37 24.65
C ARG A 190 -12.95 -3.28 23.53
N LYS A 191 -13.48 -3.11 22.31
CA LYS A 191 -13.15 -3.96 21.17
C LYS A 191 -11.66 -3.93 20.83
N ILE A 192 -11.04 -2.75 20.85
CA ILE A 192 -9.60 -2.60 20.57
C ILE A 192 -8.73 -3.12 21.71
N LYS A 193 -9.17 -2.96 22.97
CA LYS A 193 -8.47 -3.56 24.11
C LYS A 193 -8.50 -5.09 24.04
N ASP A 194 -9.62 -5.67 23.65
CA ASP A 194 -9.78 -7.11 23.60
C ASP A 194 -9.03 -7.74 22.41
N GLU A 195 -9.13 -7.14 21.22
CA GLU A 195 -8.57 -7.70 19.97
C GLU A 195 -7.10 -7.32 19.74
N LEU A 196 -6.66 -6.15 20.25
CA LEU A 196 -5.30 -5.65 20.03
C LEU A 196 -4.50 -5.48 21.32
N HIS A 197 -5.10 -5.63 22.51
CA HIS A 197 -4.45 -5.37 23.80
C HIS A 197 -3.89 -3.95 23.93
N MET A 198 -4.60 -2.99 23.33
CA MET A 198 -4.20 -1.58 23.25
C MET A 198 -5.24 -0.66 23.90
N VAL A 199 -4.78 0.46 24.47
CA VAL A 199 -5.66 1.54 24.91
C VAL A 199 -6.04 2.39 23.70
N PHE A 200 -7.34 2.58 23.50
CA PHE A 200 -7.88 3.38 22.41
C PHE A 200 -8.35 4.75 22.90
N VAL A 201 -7.93 5.80 22.18
CA VAL A 201 -8.33 7.20 22.37
C VAL A 201 -8.56 7.78 20.98
N HIS A 202 -9.68 8.45 20.75
CA HIS A 202 -10.08 9.00 19.45
C HIS A 202 -9.18 10.19 19.03
N ARG A 203 -8.79 11.07 19.96
CA ARG A 203 -7.82 12.19 19.78
C ARG A 203 -8.19 13.30 18.76
N ASP A 204 -9.30 13.19 18.06
CA ASP A 204 -9.78 14.17 17.07
C ASP A 204 -11.32 14.18 17.02
N LEU A 205 -11.95 14.05 18.19
CA LEU A 205 -13.40 14.10 18.29
C LEU A 205 -13.89 15.53 18.05
N LYS A 206 -14.83 15.68 17.11
CA LYS A 206 -15.39 16.97 16.68
C LYS A 206 -16.74 16.75 15.97
N PRO A 207 -17.55 17.80 15.78
CA PRO A 207 -18.87 17.66 15.16
C PRO A 207 -18.85 17.06 13.74
N SER A 208 -17.79 17.23 12.95
CA SER A 208 -17.67 16.61 11.62
C SER A 208 -17.36 15.11 11.66
N ASN A 209 -16.88 14.58 12.80
CA ASN A 209 -16.61 13.16 13.02
C ASN A 209 -17.75 12.43 13.77
N ILE A 210 -18.85 13.14 14.02
CA ILE A 210 -20.09 12.60 14.57
C ILE A 210 -21.13 12.69 13.46
N MET A 211 -21.48 11.54 12.89
CA MET A 211 -22.47 11.43 11.81
C MET A 211 -23.84 11.13 12.38
N ILE A 212 -24.89 11.65 11.73
CA ILE A 212 -26.28 11.45 12.13
C ILE A 212 -27.02 10.87 10.92
N THR A 213 -27.59 9.68 11.09
CA THR A 213 -28.38 9.05 10.04
C THR A 213 -29.70 9.80 9.82
N ARG A 214 -30.36 9.53 8.70
CA ARG A 214 -31.70 10.05 8.39
C ARG A 214 -32.71 9.77 9.51
N ASP A 215 -32.59 8.64 10.18
CA ASP A 215 -33.46 8.22 11.29
C ASP A 215 -32.98 8.72 12.67
N GLY A 216 -31.99 9.62 12.69
CA GLY A 216 -31.49 10.25 13.92
C GLY A 216 -30.49 9.43 14.73
N ILE A 217 -29.96 8.33 14.18
CA ILE A 217 -28.96 7.50 14.85
C ILE A 217 -27.58 8.14 14.73
N VAL A 218 -26.89 8.30 15.85
CA VAL A 218 -25.54 8.86 15.89
C VAL A 218 -24.49 7.79 15.68
N LYS A 219 -23.55 8.04 14.76
CA LYS A 219 -22.41 7.18 14.45
C LYS A 219 -21.10 7.97 14.55
N VAL A 220 -20.14 7.42 15.28
CA VAL A 220 -18.79 8.00 15.35
C VAL A 220 -17.95 7.46 14.19
N THR A 221 -17.14 8.34 13.58
CA THR A 221 -16.24 8.04 12.47
C THR A 221 -14.88 8.70 12.66
N ASP A 222 -13.95 8.43 11.75
CA ASP A 222 -12.62 9.05 11.69
C ASP A 222 -11.86 9.03 13.04
N PHE A 223 -11.89 7.88 13.71
CA PHE A 223 -11.11 7.61 14.90
C PHE A 223 -9.65 7.96 14.60
N GLY A 224 -9.07 8.95 15.27
CA GLY A 224 -7.74 9.54 15.02
C GLY A 224 -6.56 8.61 15.33
N LEU A 225 -6.68 7.35 14.94
CA LEU A 225 -5.88 6.18 15.27
C LEU A 225 -4.42 6.32 14.87
N VAL A 226 -4.15 6.94 13.73
CA VAL A 226 -2.77 7.21 13.29
C VAL A 226 -2.04 8.16 14.24
N LYS A 227 -2.76 9.16 14.76
CA LYS A 227 -2.20 10.12 15.72
C LYS A 227 -2.17 9.53 17.13
N ALA A 228 -2.83 8.37 17.33
CA ALA A 228 -2.80 7.63 18.58
C ALA A 228 -1.47 6.92 18.86
N PHE A 229 -0.76 6.55 17.79
CA PHE A 229 0.43 5.70 17.87
C PHE A 229 1.70 6.37 17.33
N ALA A 230 1.60 7.64 16.91
CA ALA A 230 2.72 8.45 16.43
C ALA A 230 3.78 8.79 17.51
N SER A 231 3.59 8.38 18.78
CA SER A 231 4.67 8.40 19.77
C SER A 231 5.72 7.29 19.56
N ILE A 232 5.49 6.36 18.61
CA ILE A 232 6.37 5.21 18.36
C ILE A 232 7.27 5.38 17.11
N GLU A 233 6.88 6.18 16.10
CA GLU A 233 7.69 6.39 14.88
C GLU A 233 7.69 7.88 14.45
N GLY A 234 8.89 8.43 14.23
CA GLY A 234 9.20 9.86 14.25
C GLY A 234 8.59 10.80 13.20
N ASN A 235 8.88 12.08 13.46
CA ASN A 235 8.77 13.34 12.71
C ASN A 235 8.13 13.36 11.31
N LEU A 236 6.95 14.00 11.19
CA LEU A 236 6.38 14.38 9.90
C LEU A 236 5.44 15.58 10.03
N GLU A 237 5.84 16.78 9.57
CA GLU A 237 5.02 18.01 9.58
C GLU A 237 3.74 17.84 8.72
N LEU A 238 2.56 17.82 9.35
CA LEU A 238 1.28 17.86 8.63
C LEU A 238 0.74 19.29 8.57
N LYS A 239 0.50 19.78 7.35
CA LYS A 239 -0.30 21.00 7.10
C LYS A 239 -1.76 20.60 6.90
N VAL A 240 -2.64 20.89 7.83
CA VAL A 240 -4.08 20.59 7.76
C VAL A 240 -4.85 21.87 7.44
N LYS A 241 -5.87 21.76 6.58
CA LYS A 241 -6.94 22.77 6.46
C LYS A 241 -8.08 22.36 7.37
N ASP A 242 -8.56 23.27 8.21
CA ASP A 242 -9.76 23.04 9.02
C ASP A 242 -11.05 23.43 8.30
N ASP A 243 -12.18 23.13 8.93
CA ASP A 243 -13.55 23.36 8.43
C ASP A 243 -13.88 24.88 8.31
N LEU A 244 -13.00 25.76 8.80
CA LEU A 244 -13.06 27.22 8.70
C LEU A 244 -12.19 27.80 7.56
N GLY A 245 -11.50 26.93 6.80
CA GLY A 245 -10.72 27.33 5.64
C GLY A 245 -9.29 27.78 5.94
N GLU A 246 -8.83 27.69 7.19
CA GLU A 246 -7.49 28.15 7.57
C GLU A 246 -6.43 27.05 7.48
N ARG A 247 -5.21 27.45 7.09
CA ARG A 247 -4.05 26.55 6.93
C ARG A 247 -3.23 26.56 8.21
N PHE A 248 -3.16 25.43 8.91
CA PHE A 248 -2.26 25.28 10.05
C PHE A 248 -1.28 24.12 9.86
N SER A 249 -0.03 24.33 10.26
CA SER A 249 1.05 23.35 10.18
C SER A 249 1.52 22.97 11.58
N VAL A 250 1.51 21.69 11.94
CA VAL A 250 2.31 21.18 13.05
C VAL A 250 2.77 19.75 12.75
N LEU A 251 4.08 19.48 12.94
CA LEU A 251 4.61 18.26 13.60
C LEU A 251 6.15 18.20 13.57
N LYS A 252 6.80 18.20 14.74
CA LYS A 252 8.00 17.39 15.02
C LYS A 252 7.99 16.98 16.50
N THR A 253 8.13 15.66 16.73
CA THR A 253 8.24 14.89 18.00
C THR A 253 7.25 15.27 19.11
N GLY A 254 6.25 14.40 19.38
CA GLY A 254 5.20 14.66 20.38
C GLY A 254 4.14 15.65 19.90
N GLY A 255 3.75 15.58 18.63
CA GLY A 255 3.03 16.68 17.96
C GLY A 255 1.59 16.92 18.42
N ILE A 256 1.24 18.21 18.42
CA ILE A 256 -0.11 18.74 18.61
C ILE A 256 -1.05 18.10 17.58
N CYS A 257 -2.05 17.36 18.08
CA CYS A 257 -2.99 16.57 17.29
C CYS A 257 -4.41 16.96 17.67
N GLY A 258 -5.26 17.26 16.69
CA GLY A 258 -6.69 17.50 16.88
C GLY A 258 -7.16 18.70 16.08
N THR A 259 -8.43 19.04 16.21
CA THR A 259 -9.02 20.21 15.57
C THR A 259 -9.06 21.34 16.61
N PRO A 260 -8.33 22.47 16.42
CA PRO A 260 -8.00 23.43 17.48
C PRO A 260 -9.13 23.83 18.45
N PRO A 261 -10.37 24.11 17.98
CA PRO A 261 -11.49 24.47 18.87
C PRO A 261 -11.93 23.38 19.86
N TYR A 262 -11.48 22.14 19.68
CA TYR A 262 -11.88 20.97 20.47
C TYR A 262 -10.68 20.30 21.17
N MET A 263 -9.47 20.86 21.01
CA MET A 263 -8.25 20.25 21.52
C MET A 263 -8.11 20.38 23.04
N ALA A 264 -7.81 19.27 23.70
CA ALA A 264 -7.52 19.26 25.13
C ALA A 264 -6.13 19.87 25.44
N PRO A 265 -5.93 20.44 26.64
CA PRO A 265 -4.64 21.00 27.08
C PRO A 265 -3.42 20.11 26.83
N GLU A 266 -3.52 18.82 27.13
CA GLU A 266 -2.44 17.86 26.93
C GLU A 266 -2.03 17.71 25.46
N GLN A 267 -2.97 17.87 24.52
CA GLN A 267 -2.67 17.80 23.09
C GLN A 267 -1.86 19.02 22.64
N TRP A 268 -2.10 20.20 23.24
CA TRP A 268 -1.29 21.41 22.99
C TRP A 268 0.13 21.32 23.53
N TYR A 269 0.34 20.55 24.60
CA TYR A 269 1.65 20.28 25.17
C TYR A 269 2.38 19.09 24.54
N GLY A 270 1.70 18.31 23.70
CA GLY A 270 2.27 17.06 23.18
C GLY A 270 2.40 15.95 24.22
N LYS A 271 1.64 16.03 25.32
CA LYS A 271 1.62 15.00 26.38
C LYS A 271 0.76 13.82 25.95
N GLU A 272 1.06 12.64 26.47
CA GLU A 272 0.30 11.41 26.19
C GLU A 272 -1.19 11.60 26.55
N PRO A 273 -2.10 11.45 25.58
CA PRO A 273 -3.54 11.53 25.82
C PRO A 273 -4.10 10.21 26.35
N ASP A 274 -5.20 10.30 27.07
CA ASP A 274 -5.98 9.18 27.57
C ASP A 274 -7.47 9.47 27.32
N GLU A 275 -8.39 8.66 27.82
CA GLU A 275 -9.82 8.86 27.59
C GLU A 275 -10.32 10.26 28.03
N ARG A 276 -9.65 10.91 28.99
CA ARG A 276 -10.00 12.27 29.45
C ARG A 276 -9.69 13.35 28.42
N THR A 277 -8.90 13.02 27.41
CA THR A 277 -8.69 13.86 26.22
C THR A 277 -9.96 13.90 25.37
N ASP A 278 -10.60 12.76 25.14
CA ASP A 278 -11.86 12.70 24.38
C ASP A 278 -13.03 13.26 25.19
N ILE A 279 -13.01 13.11 26.52
CA ILE A 279 -13.97 13.76 27.43
C ILE A 279 -13.93 15.29 27.30
N TYR A 280 -12.72 15.88 27.25
CA TYR A 280 -12.59 17.33 27.05
C TYR A 280 -13.17 17.76 25.70
N ALA A 281 -12.85 17.04 24.62
CA ALA A 281 -13.38 17.31 23.30
C ALA A 281 -14.91 17.19 23.27
N MET A 282 -15.49 16.16 23.92
CA MET A 282 -16.93 16.02 24.06
C MET A 282 -17.55 17.17 24.87
N GLY A 283 -16.86 17.66 25.91
CA GLY A 283 -17.23 18.88 26.63
C GLY A 283 -17.36 20.09 25.70
N CYS A 284 -16.37 20.29 24.82
CA CYS A 284 -16.42 21.36 23.82
C CYS A 284 -17.58 21.19 22.83
N ILE A 285 -17.87 19.95 22.41
CA ILE A 285 -18.98 19.63 21.50
C ILE A 285 -20.32 19.89 22.18
N MET A 286 -20.56 19.38 23.39
CA MET A 286 -21.79 19.65 24.15
C MET A 286 -22.01 21.15 24.36
N TYR A 287 -20.95 21.88 24.73
CA TYR A 287 -21.01 23.34 24.85
C TYR A 287 -21.41 24.01 23.53
N GLY A 288 -20.86 23.54 22.41
CA GLY A 288 -21.20 24.01 21.07
C GLY A 288 -22.63 23.68 20.65
N MET A 289 -23.14 22.51 21.02
CA MET A 289 -24.53 22.15 20.74
C MET A 289 -25.53 23.05 21.49
N ILE A 290 -25.20 23.48 22.71
CA ILE A 290 -26.05 24.37 23.51
C ILE A 290 -25.95 25.84 23.04
N THR A 291 -24.73 26.33 22.82
CA THR A 291 -24.50 27.77 22.61
C THR A 291 -24.35 28.17 21.14
N GLY A 292 -24.32 27.18 20.23
CA GLY A 292 -24.06 27.36 18.80
C GLY A 292 -22.57 27.52 18.45
N LYS A 293 -21.67 27.56 19.44
CA LYS A 293 -20.22 27.73 19.24
C LYS A 293 -19.39 27.07 20.34
N PRO A 294 -18.17 26.59 20.07
CA PRO A 294 -17.31 26.01 21.10
C PRO A 294 -16.92 27.06 22.16
N PRO A 295 -16.49 26.63 23.36
CA PRO A 295 -16.35 27.49 24.54
C PRO A 295 -15.39 28.67 24.37
N PHE A 296 -14.45 28.59 23.43
CA PHE A 296 -13.40 29.59 23.23
C PHE A 296 -13.38 30.23 21.83
N ALA A 297 -14.44 30.11 21.01
CA ALA A 297 -14.50 30.76 19.70
C ALA A 297 -15.11 32.17 19.73
N PRO A 298 -14.33 33.27 19.61
CA PRO A 298 -14.86 34.57 19.23
C PRO A 298 -15.15 34.66 17.72
N PHE A 299 -15.94 35.66 17.35
CA PHE A 299 -16.04 36.15 15.97
C PHE A 299 -15.65 37.64 15.95
N PRO A 300 -14.80 38.10 15.02
CA PRO A 300 -14.04 37.31 14.06
C PRO A 300 -12.91 36.52 14.73
N GLY A 301 -12.62 35.33 14.19
CA GLY A 301 -12.04 34.20 14.91
C GLY A 301 -10.59 34.33 15.40
N PRO A 302 -10.24 33.54 16.43
CA PRO A 302 -8.92 33.58 17.03
C PRO A 302 -7.90 32.83 16.15
N ARG A 303 -6.68 33.38 16.02
CA ARG A 303 -5.58 32.65 15.34
C ARG A 303 -5.19 31.41 16.15
N PHE A 304 -4.55 30.40 15.56
CA PHE A 304 -4.07 29.18 16.26
C PHE A 304 -3.43 29.40 17.64
N LYS A 305 -2.67 30.51 17.79
CA LYS A 305 -2.03 30.90 19.05
C LYS A 305 -3.05 31.26 20.13
N GLU A 306 -4.12 31.94 19.76
CA GLU A 306 -5.20 32.33 20.67
C GLU A 306 -5.99 31.09 21.13
N PHE A 307 -6.33 30.15 20.24
CA PHE A 307 -6.92 28.86 20.65
C PHE A 307 -6.05 28.15 21.68
N LYS A 308 -4.73 28.12 21.46
CA LYS A 308 -3.79 27.54 22.43
C LYS A 308 -3.88 28.24 23.78
N GLU A 309 -3.83 29.56 23.82
CA GLU A 309 -3.88 30.33 25.07
C GLU A 309 -5.20 30.11 25.82
N GLN A 310 -6.33 30.14 25.12
CA GLN A 310 -7.65 29.96 25.72
C GLN A 310 -7.86 28.53 26.25
N HIS A 311 -7.51 27.52 25.45
CA HIS A 311 -7.63 26.13 25.89
C HIS A 311 -6.68 25.81 27.05
N LEU A 312 -5.53 26.47 27.17
CA LEU A 312 -4.59 26.24 28.26
C LEU A 312 -4.94 27.01 29.54
N TYR A 313 -5.44 28.24 29.45
CA TYR A 313 -5.47 29.16 30.61
C TYR A 313 -6.84 29.79 30.88
N GLU A 314 -7.72 29.91 29.89
CA GLU A 314 -9.00 30.57 30.07
C GLU A 314 -10.04 29.61 30.67
N LYS A 315 -10.80 30.08 31.66
CA LYS A 315 -11.92 29.33 32.24
C LYS A 315 -13.17 29.50 31.38
N PRO A 316 -13.82 28.42 30.95
CA PRO A 316 -15.07 28.53 30.19
C PRO A 316 -16.17 29.11 31.08
N LEU A 317 -17.00 29.99 30.51
CA LEU A 317 -18.21 30.46 31.17
C LEU A 317 -19.27 29.34 31.19
N PRO A 318 -20.24 29.33 32.12
CA PRO A 318 -21.38 28.42 32.05
C PRO A 318 -22.11 28.56 30.71
N PRO A 319 -22.47 27.44 30.04
CA PRO A 319 -23.20 27.48 28.77
C PRO A 319 -24.54 28.19 28.96
N LYS A 320 -24.84 29.14 28.06
CA LYS A 320 -26.08 29.91 28.07
C LYS A 320 -26.66 30.02 26.67
N ARG A 321 -27.98 29.92 26.58
CA ARG A 321 -28.76 30.10 25.35
C ARG A 321 -29.91 31.05 25.62
N SER A 322 -30.18 31.94 24.66
CA SER A 322 -31.29 32.89 24.79
C SER A 322 -32.63 32.16 24.80
N GLY A 323 -33.46 32.41 25.82
CA GLY A 323 -34.82 31.88 25.90
C GLY A 323 -34.94 30.42 26.33
N GLU A 324 -33.86 29.77 26.77
CA GLU A 324 -33.89 28.38 27.26
C GLU A 324 -33.07 28.24 28.54
N GLU A 325 -33.67 27.62 29.57
CA GLU A 325 -32.99 27.33 30.84
C GLU A 325 -32.20 26.04 30.70
N ILE A 326 -30.88 26.13 30.89
CA ILE A 326 -29.99 24.97 30.83
C ILE A 326 -30.00 24.30 32.21
N PRO A 327 -30.25 22.99 32.31
CA PRO A 327 -30.19 22.28 33.60
C PRO A 327 -28.83 22.48 34.27
N GLU A 328 -28.84 22.95 35.53
CA GLU A 328 -27.62 23.28 36.27
C GLU A 328 -26.65 22.09 36.33
N GLU A 329 -27.17 20.88 36.52
CA GLU A 329 -26.38 19.65 36.55
C GLU A 329 -25.64 19.39 35.23
N LEU A 330 -26.27 19.70 34.09
CA LEU A 330 -25.67 19.57 32.77
C LEU A 330 -24.58 20.64 32.56
N SER A 331 -24.86 21.87 32.97
CA SER A 331 -23.89 22.98 32.95
C SER A 331 -22.63 22.63 33.76
N VAL A 332 -22.80 22.16 35.00
CA VAL A 332 -21.70 21.73 35.87
C VAL A 332 -20.92 20.57 35.26
N LEU A 333 -21.61 19.58 34.68
CA LEU A 333 -20.96 18.42 34.05
C LEU A 333 -20.12 18.83 32.82
N ILE A 334 -20.64 19.71 31.96
CA ILE A 334 -19.90 20.25 30.81
C ILE A 334 -18.65 21.01 31.28
N LEU A 335 -18.78 21.88 32.28
CA LEU A 335 -17.63 22.62 32.82
C LEU A 335 -16.60 21.68 33.44
N LYS A 336 -17.04 20.60 34.12
CA LYS A 336 -16.15 19.56 34.65
C LYS A 336 -15.38 18.84 33.54
N CYS A 337 -16.01 18.54 32.40
CA CYS A 337 -15.30 17.97 31.24
C CYS A 337 -14.22 18.94 30.69
N LEU A 338 -14.45 20.24 30.78
CA LEU A 338 -13.57 21.30 30.28
C LEU A 338 -12.49 21.75 31.28
N GLU A 339 -12.36 21.07 32.43
CA GLU A 339 -11.30 21.32 33.40
C GLU A 339 -9.91 21.18 32.76
N LYS A 340 -8.96 22.03 33.16
CA LYS A 340 -7.65 22.06 32.48
C LYS A 340 -6.79 20.87 32.92
N GLU A 341 -6.79 20.59 34.21
CA GLU A 341 -6.08 19.45 34.80
C GLU A 341 -6.90 18.17 34.67
N LYS A 342 -6.30 17.12 34.11
CA LYS A 342 -6.96 15.82 33.87
C LYS A 342 -7.61 15.22 35.12
N VAL A 343 -6.98 15.42 36.29
CA VAL A 343 -7.46 14.88 37.58
C VAL A 343 -8.78 15.52 38.04
N ASN A 344 -9.11 16.71 37.53
CA ASN A 344 -10.34 17.42 37.89
C ASN A 344 -11.49 17.13 36.90
N ARG A 345 -11.19 16.52 35.75
CA ARG A 345 -12.21 16.13 34.76
C ARG A 345 -13.04 14.94 35.25
N VAL A 346 -14.10 14.62 34.52
CA VAL A 346 -14.70 13.27 34.59
C VAL A 346 -13.62 12.26 34.22
N GLN A 347 -13.50 11.16 34.98
CA GLN A 347 -12.32 10.29 34.86
C GLN A 347 -12.47 9.26 33.76
N THR A 348 -13.70 8.78 33.49
CA THR A 348 -13.95 7.80 32.43
C THR A 348 -15.11 8.19 31.51
N ILE A 349 -15.06 7.70 30.27
CA ILE A 349 -16.16 7.90 29.30
C ILE A 349 -17.45 7.23 29.81
N TYR A 350 -17.32 6.11 30.53
CA TYR A 350 -18.42 5.41 31.15
C TYR A 350 -19.12 6.30 32.21
N GLU A 351 -18.35 6.90 33.12
CA GLU A 351 -18.89 7.84 34.12
C GLU A 351 -19.62 9.01 33.46
N LEU A 352 -19.06 9.57 32.38
CA LEU A 352 -19.71 10.67 31.65
C LEU A 352 -21.05 10.22 31.04
N ARG A 353 -21.08 9.06 30.38
CA ARG A 353 -22.30 8.52 29.77
C ARG A 353 -23.38 8.28 30.81
N GLU A 354 -23.05 7.65 31.95
CA GLU A 354 -24.02 7.37 33.00
C GLU A 354 -24.55 8.64 33.68
N ALA A 355 -23.70 9.64 33.89
CA ALA A 355 -24.14 10.94 34.40
C ALA A 355 -25.14 11.62 33.44
N LEU A 356 -24.87 11.60 32.14
CA LEU A 356 -25.78 12.13 31.12
C LEU A 356 -27.08 11.32 31.05
N GLN A 357 -27.05 10.00 31.21
CA GLN A 357 -28.25 9.16 31.26
C GLN A 357 -29.17 9.54 32.43
N GLU A 358 -28.62 9.85 33.60
CA GLU A 358 -29.43 10.28 34.75
C GLU A 358 -30.06 11.65 34.53
N ILE A 359 -29.32 12.59 33.92
CA ILE A 359 -29.87 13.90 33.53
C ILE A 359 -30.99 13.71 32.51
N HIS A 360 -30.76 12.91 31.46
CA HIS A 360 -31.77 12.60 30.45
C HIS A 360 -33.02 11.98 31.07
N LYS A 361 -32.87 10.99 31.96
CA LYS A 361 -33.99 10.35 32.67
C LYS A 361 -34.82 11.34 33.48
N ARG A 362 -34.19 12.31 34.15
CA ARG A 362 -34.90 13.33 34.94
C ARG A 362 -35.71 14.26 34.04
N LEU A 363 -35.19 14.61 32.87
CA LEU A 363 -35.86 15.52 31.93
C LEU A 363 -36.98 14.85 31.13
N THR A 364 -36.77 13.61 30.68
CA THR A 364 -37.69 12.92 29.75
C THR A 364 -38.50 11.80 30.40
N GLY A 365 -38.17 11.44 31.65
CA GLY A 365 -38.75 10.31 32.36
C GLY A 365 -38.19 8.94 31.93
N LYS A 366 -37.26 8.87 30.97
CA LYS A 366 -36.75 7.61 30.43
C LYS A 366 -35.23 7.61 30.28
N LYS A 367 -34.59 6.46 30.53
CA LYS A 367 -33.21 6.22 30.10
C LYS A 367 -33.20 5.83 28.62
N ILE A 368 -32.14 6.22 27.92
CA ILE A 368 -31.90 5.80 26.55
C ILE A 368 -31.54 4.32 26.58
N GLU A 369 -32.15 3.52 25.70
CA GLU A 369 -31.77 2.12 25.54
C GLU A 369 -30.42 2.05 24.82
N VAL A 370 -29.37 1.76 25.58
CA VAL A 370 -28.02 1.63 25.04
C VAL A 370 -27.78 0.20 24.55
N LYS A 371 -27.49 0.05 23.26
CA LYS A 371 -27.13 -1.24 22.64
C LYS A 371 -25.61 -1.35 22.51
N ASP A 372 -24.96 -1.81 23.57
CA ASP A 372 -23.50 -1.95 23.63
C ASP A 372 -22.95 -3.17 22.85
N GLU A 373 -23.81 -4.11 22.45
CA GLU A 373 -23.38 -5.35 21.79
C GLU A 373 -23.16 -5.16 20.28
N PRO A 374 -22.08 -5.71 19.70
CA PRO A 374 -21.86 -5.68 18.27
C PRO A 374 -22.95 -6.44 17.52
N GLU A 375 -23.32 -5.93 16.35
CA GLU A 375 -24.17 -6.66 15.42
C GLU A 375 -23.34 -7.73 14.70
N LYS A 376 -23.96 -8.87 14.41
CA LYS A 376 -23.31 -9.92 13.62
C LYS A 376 -23.07 -9.42 12.19
N LEU A 377 -21.85 -9.64 11.70
CA LEU A 377 -21.52 -9.47 10.30
C LEU A 377 -22.07 -10.66 9.51
N ASP A 378 -22.56 -10.40 8.29
CA ASP A 378 -22.91 -11.48 7.37
C ASP A 378 -21.66 -12.14 6.78
N ALA A 379 -21.85 -13.34 6.21
CA ALA A 379 -20.76 -14.13 5.62
C ALA A 379 -20.01 -13.35 4.52
N THR A 380 -20.74 -12.60 3.70
CA THR A 380 -20.19 -11.80 2.60
C THR A 380 -19.22 -10.73 3.13
N THR A 381 -19.62 -9.98 4.15
CA THR A 381 -18.81 -8.93 4.76
C THR A 381 -17.59 -9.53 5.46
N LEU A 382 -17.74 -10.64 6.17
CA LEU A 382 -16.60 -11.35 6.77
C LEU A 382 -15.59 -11.81 5.71
N ASN A 383 -16.07 -12.39 4.60
CA ASN A 383 -15.22 -12.79 3.49
C ASN A 383 -14.51 -11.59 2.83
N TYR A 384 -15.17 -10.45 2.75
CA TYR A 384 -14.56 -9.23 2.25
C TYR A 384 -13.46 -8.68 3.17
N LEU A 385 -13.70 -8.65 4.48
CA LEU A 385 -12.69 -8.27 5.46
C LEU A 385 -11.49 -9.23 5.43
N GLY A 386 -11.74 -10.54 5.30
CA GLY A 386 -10.69 -11.55 5.13
C GLY A 386 -9.84 -11.31 3.89
N SER A 387 -10.49 -11.00 2.75
CA SER A 387 -9.82 -10.66 1.49
C SER A 387 -8.96 -9.41 1.63
N GLY A 388 -9.45 -8.41 2.36
CA GLY A 388 -8.65 -7.28 2.73
C GLY A 388 -7.40 -7.71 3.51
N PHE A 389 -7.55 -8.48 4.60
CA PHE A 389 -6.41 -8.83 5.46
C PHE A 389 -5.35 -9.61 4.69
N TYR A 390 -5.80 -10.48 3.78
CA TYR A 390 -4.94 -11.18 2.83
C TYR A 390 -4.08 -10.20 2.00
N ASN A 391 -4.67 -9.12 1.50
CA ASN A 391 -3.97 -8.09 0.72
C ASN A 391 -2.91 -7.30 1.51
N LEU A 392 -3.00 -7.29 2.85
CA LEU A 392 -1.98 -6.70 3.73
C LEU A 392 -0.89 -7.69 4.10
N GLY A 393 -0.97 -8.94 3.62
CA GLY A 393 -0.10 -10.04 4.04
C GLY A 393 -0.42 -10.57 5.44
N LEU A 394 -1.55 -10.18 6.03
CA LEU A 394 -1.99 -10.64 7.36
C LEU A 394 -2.80 -11.93 7.22
N TRP A 395 -2.14 -13.00 6.75
CA TRP A 395 -2.80 -14.24 6.36
C TRP A 395 -3.54 -14.94 7.49
N ASP A 396 -3.03 -14.89 8.73
CA ASP A 396 -3.73 -15.47 9.89
C ASP A 396 -5.07 -14.80 10.16
N LYS A 397 -5.13 -13.46 10.05
CA LYS A 397 -6.39 -12.72 10.16
C LYS A 397 -7.30 -13.04 8.98
N ALA A 398 -6.76 -13.10 7.77
CA ALA A 398 -7.53 -13.46 6.59
C ALA A 398 -8.22 -14.83 6.76
N ILE A 399 -7.47 -15.86 7.17
CA ILE A 399 -7.95 -17.20 7.46
C ILE A 399 -9.09 -17.14 8.48
N SER A 400 -8.87 -16.51 9.65
CA SER A 400 -9.89 -16.41 10.69
C SER A 400 -11.19 -15.76 10.21
N TYR A 401 -11.12 -14.70 9.40
CA TYR A 401 -12.31 -14.04 8.87
C TYR A 401 -13.02 -14.87 7.78
N HIS A 402 -12.28 -15.61 6.94
CA HIS A 402 -12.89 -16.53 5.99
C HIS A 402 -13.53 -17.74 6.67
N GLU A 403 -12.92 -18.27 7.73
CA GLU A 403 -13.51 -19.33 8.56
C GLU A 403 -14.81 -18.87 9.22
N LYS A 404 -14.83 -17.68 9.82
CA LYS A 404 -16.07 -17.08 10.36
C LYS A 404 -17.15 -16.89 9.30
N ALA A 405 -16.77 -16.55 8.06
CA ALA A 405 -17.72 -16.48 6.96
C ALA A 405 -18.33 -17.86 6.64
N LEU A 406 -17.52 -18.92 6.67
CA LEU A 406 -17.92 -20.29 6.42
C LEU A 406 -18.68 -20.94 7.59
N GLU A 407 -18.47 -20.47 8.82
CA GLU A 407 -19.31 -20.84 9.97
C GLU A 407 -20.76 -20.37 9.78
N ILE A 408 -20.95 -19.21 9.12
CA ILE A 408 -22.28 -18.66 8.81
C ILE A 408 -22.87 -19.32 7.56
N ASP A 409 -22.07 -19.45 6.50
CA ASP A 409 -22.47 -20.09 5.25
C ASP A 409 -21.42 -21.12 4.79
N PRO A 410 -21.58 -22.40 5.17
CA PRO A 410 -20.67 -23.47 4.77
C PRO A 410 -20.64 -23.74 3.26
N ASN A 411 -21.63 -23.27 2.51
CA ASN A 411 -21.71 -23.44 1.05
C ASN A 411 -21.26 -22.17 0.31
N PHE A 412 -20.48 -21.30 0.96
CA PHE A 412 -19.99 -20.08 0.32
C PHE A 412 -18.73 -20.36 -0.50
N ALA A 413 -18.91 -20.77 -1.77
CA ALA A 413 -17.81 -21.13 -2.68
C ALA A 413 -16.69 -20.09 -2.75
N TRP A 414 -17.04 -18.80 -2.74
CA TRP A 414 -16.07 -17.71 -2.76
C TRP A 414 -15.21 -17.65 -1.49
N ALA A 415 -15.81 -17.82 -0.31
CA ALA A 415 -15.06 -17.85 0.94
C ALA A 415 -14.14 -19.07 1.04
N HIS A 416 -14.56 -20.23 0.52
CA HIS A 416 -13.67 -21.39 0.40
C HIS A 416 -12.47 -21.13 -0.51
N ASN A 417 -12.67 -20.54 -1.70
CA ASN A 417 -11.56 -20.16 -2.59
C ASN A 417 -10.62 -19.14 -1.94
N ASN A 418 -11.15 -18.15 -1.20
CA ASN A 418 -10.32 -17.13 -0.56
C ASN A 418 -9.56 -17.68 0.66
N LEU A 419 -10.19 -18.52 1.47
CA LEU A 419 -9.53 -19.26 2.55
C LEU A 419 -8.38 -20.10 2.00
N ALA A 420 -8.62 -20.83 0.91
CA ALA A 420 -7.60 -21.61 0.24
C ALA A 420 -6.44 -20.76 -0.28
N ASN A 421 -6.71 -19.57 -0.85
CA ASN A 421 -5.64 -18.63 -1.23
C ASN A 421 -4.77 -18.24 -0.02
N ALA A 422 -5.39 -17.90 1.11
CA ALA A 422 -4.67 -17.50 2.32
C ALA A 422 -3.85 -18.66 2.93
N LEU A 423 -4.41 -19.87 2.97
CA LEU A 423 -3.72 -21.09 3.42
C LEU A 423 -2.53 -21.43 2.51
N LYS A 424 -2.73 -21.36 1.19
CA LYS A 424 -1.69 -21.65 0.20
C LYS A 424 -0.52 -20.67 0.34
N ASP A 425 -0.79 -19.37 0.49
CA ASP A 425 0.25 -18.35 0.68
C ASP A 425 0.96 -18.47 2.04
N LYS A 426 0.27 -18.99 3.07
CA LYS A 426 0.87 -19.38 4.36
C LYS A 426 1.72 -20.67 4.27
N GLY A 427 1.64 -21.40 3.15
CA GLY A 427 2.38 -22.65 2.91
C GLY A 427 1.62 -23.91 3.35
N ILE A 428 0.36 -23.80 3.78
CA ILE A 428 -0.50 -24.91 4.17
C ILE A 428 -1.24 -25.42 2.93
N ILE A 429 -0.50 -26.08 2.03
CA ILE A 429 -0.98 -26.40 0.68
C ILE A 429 -2.09 -27.47 0.69
N ASP A 430 -2.01 -28.47 1.57
CA ASP A 430 -2.97 -29.57 1.59
C ASP A 430 -4.39 -29.09 1.97
N GLU A 431 -4.52 -28.33 3.04
CA GLU A 431 -5.80 -27.73 3.45
C GLU A 431 -6.32 -26.74 2.39
N ALA A 432 -5.43 -26.01 1.71
CA ALA A 432 -5.82 -25.15 0.61
C ALA A 432 -6.47 -25.94 -0.54
N ILE A 433 -5.90 -27.09 -0.92
CA ILE A 433 -6.47 -27.97 -1.94
C ILE A 433 -7.87 -28.43 -1.55
N GLU A 434 -8.07 -28.88 -0.30
CA GLU A 434 -9.39 -29.30 0.18
C GLU A 434 -10.44 -28.18 0.06
N HIS A 435 -10.07 -26.96 0.41
CA HIS A 435 -10.96 -25.80 0.30
C HIS A 435 -11.21 -25.37 -1.14
N TYR A 436 -10.22 -25.42 -2.03
CA TYR A 436 -10.45 -25.21 -3.46
C TYR A 436 -11.37 -26.28 -4.05
N GLN A 437 -11.19 -27.56 -3.69
CA GLN A 437 -12.08 -28.66 -4.11
C GLN A 437 -13.51 -28.43 -3.63
N LYS A 438 -13.71 -27.99 -2.37
CA LYS A 438 -15.03 -27.59 -1.86
C LYS A 438 -15.61 -26.46 -2.70
N ALA A 439 -14.84 -25.40 -2.98
CA ALA A 439 -15.30 -24.27 -3.79
C ALA A 439 -15.82 -24.70 -5.18
N VAL A 440 -15.07 -25.53 -5.91
CA VAL A 440 -15.48 -26.02 -7.24
C VAL A 440 -16.59 -27.07 -7.18
N SER A 441 -16.74 -27.79 -6.06
CA SER A 441 -17.86 -28.71 -5.87
C SER A 441 -19.19 -27.98 -5.62
N ILE A 442 -19.12 -26.84 -4.92
CA ILE A 442 -20.28 -25.98 -4.62
C ILE A 442 -20.66 -25.18 -5.87
N ASP A 443 -19.69 -24.58 -6.55
CA ASP A 443 -19.89 -23.87 -7.81
C ASP A 443 -19.02 -24.48 -8.93
N PRO A 444 -19.58 -25.45 -9.69
CA PRO A 444 -18.89 -26.07 -10.82
C PRO A 444 -18.57 -25.12 -11.98
N LYS A 445 -19.08 -23.88 -11.98
CA LYS A 445 -18.78 -22.84 -12.98
C LYS A 445 -17.78 -21.82 -12.47
N TYR A 446 -17.10 -22.08 -11.36
CA TYR A 446 -16.16 -21.13 -10.78
C TYR A 446 -14.75 -21.24 -11.39
N ALA A 447 -14.56 -20.68 -12.59
CA ALA A 447 -13.31 -20.76 -13.35
C ALA A 447 -12.06 -20.37 -12.54
N ILE A 448 -12.15 -19.29 -11.74
CA ILE A 448 -11.04 -18.80 -10.90
C ILE A 448 -10.63 -19.85 -9.87
N ALA A 449 -11.58 -20.56 -9.24
CA ALA A 449 -11.28 -21.58 -8.24
C ALA A 449 -10.60 -22.80 -8.89
N TYR A 450 -11.04 -23.23 -10.08
CA TYR A 450 -10.35 -24.27 -10.84
C TYR A 450 -8.90 -23.90 -11.21
N ARG A 451 -8.69 -22.66 -11.66
CA ARG A 451 -7.33 -22.16 -11.96
C ARG A 451 -6.46 -22.13 -10.71
N ASN A 452 -6.99 -21.68 -9.58
CA ASN A 452 -6.26 -21.64 -8.31
C ASN A 452 -5.96 -23.04 -7.76
N LEU A 453 -6.90 -23.98 -7.91
CA LEU A 453 -6.71 -25.39 -7.58
C LEU A 453 -5.57 -26.02 -8.40
N GLY A 454 -5.54 -25.75 -9.72
CA GLY A 454 -4.46 -26.24 -10.58
C GLY A 454 -3.09 -25.75 -10.13
N ARG A 455 -2.98 -24.47 -9.73
CA ARG A 455 -1.75 -23.91 -9.16
C ARG A 455 -1.38 -24.52 -7.80
N ALA A 456 -2.37 -24.92 -6.99
CA ALA A 456 -2.10 -25.62 -5.74
C ALA A 456 -1.55 -27.05 -5.98
N TYR A 457 -2.06 -27.75 -7.00
CA TYR A 457 -1.50 -29.04 -7.44
C TYR A 457 -0.10 -28.91 -8.04
N GLU A 458 0.17 -27.85 -8.81
CA GLU A 458 1.52 -27.51 -9.28
C GLU A 458 2.51 -27.39 -8.12
N ASN A 459 2.13 -26.71 -7.03
CA ASN A 459 3.00 -26.59 -5.85
C ASN A 459 3.36 -27.96 -5.22
N LYS A 460 2.55 -28.99 -5.47
CA LYS A 460 2.82 -30.39 -5.08
C LYS A 460 3.51 -31.22 -6.18
N GLY A 461 3.75 -30.65 -7.36
CA GLY A 461 4.30 -31.36 -8.53
C GLY A 461 3.28 -32.28 -9.22
N LEU A 462 1.99 -32.15 -8.91
CA LEU A 462 0.89 -32.96 -9.44
C LEU A 462 0.36 -32.34 -10.74
N PHE A 463 1.14 -32.46 -11.81
CA PHE A 463 0.87 -31.77 -13.07
C PHE A 463 -0.34 -32.31 -13.85
N ASP A 464 -0.70 -33.59 -13.72
CA ASP A 464 -1.88 -34.15 -14.40
C ASP A 464 -3.17 -33.55 -13.83
N GLU A 465 -3.29 -33.54 -12.50
CA GLU A 465 -4.39 -32.93 -11.77
C GLU A 465 -4.46 -31.42 -12.01
N ALA A 466 -3.31 -30.76 -12.11
CA ALA A 466 -3.23 -29.34 -12.47
C ALA A 466 -3.77 -29.06 -13.88
N ILE A 467 -3.42 -29.89 -14.86
CA ILE A 467 -3.92 -29.80 -16.24
C ILE A 467 -5.43 -29.98 -16.27
N ASP A 468 -5.98 -30.99 -15.60
CA ASP A 468 -7.42 -31.24 -15.58
C ASP A 468 -8.20 -30.07 -14.99
N CYS A 469 -7.71 -29.49 -13.90
CA CYS A 469 -8.32 -28.32 -13.29
C CYS A 469 -8.28 -27.10 -14.22
N VAL A 470 -7.13 -26.80 -14.82
CA VAL A 470 -7.02 -25.61 -15.69
C VAL A 470 -7.75 -25.81 -17.02
N LYS A 471 -7.86 -27.03 -17.55
CA LYS A 471 -8.76 -27.33 -18.68
C LYS A 471 -10.21 -26.96 -18.34
N LYS A 472 -10.69 -27.32 -17.14
CA LYS A 472 -12.02 -26.90 -16.69
C LYS A 472 -12.14 -25.39 -16.57
N ALA A 473 -11.12 -24.70 -16.06
CA ALA A 473 -11.11 -23.23 -16.02
C ALA A 473 -11.25 -22.62 -17.44
N VAL A 474 -10.51 -23.12 -18.42
CA VAL A 474 -10.56 -22.65 -19.83
C VAL A 474 -11.88 -23.04 -20.51
N GLU A 475 -12.46 -24.20 -20.21
CA GLU A 475 -13.79 -24.59 -20.71
C GLU A 475 -14.89 -23.63 -20.22
N ILE A 476 -14.79 -23.18 -18.97
CA ILE A 476 -15.76 -22.27 -18.35
C ILE A 476 -15.55 -20.82 -18.80
N ASP A 477 -14.30 -20.34 -18.81
CA ASP A 477 -13.91 -19.03 -19.30
C ASP A 477 -12.82 -19.14 -20.37
N PRO A 478 -13.21 -19.26 -21.66
CA PRO A 478 -12.26 -19.36 -22.76
C PRO A 478 -11.37 -18.13 -22.96
N LYS A 479 -11.70 -16.99 -22.33
CA LYS A 479 -10.95 -15.73 -22.44
C LYS A 479 -9.98 -15.51 -21.28
N ASP A 480 -9.83 -16.47 -20.37
CA ASP A 480 -8.89 -16.38 -19.26
C ASP A 480 -7.44 -16.60 -19.76
N VAL A 481 -6.75 -15.48 -20.02
CA VAL A 481 -5.33 -15.44 -20.46
C VAL A 481 -4.43 -16.21 -19.51
N SER A 482 -4.62 -16.05 -18.20
CA SER A 482 -3.82 -16.73 -17.17
C SER A 482 -4.04 -18.24 -17.19
N ALA A 483 -5.28 -18.70 -17.41
CA ALA A 483 -5.58 -20.12 -17.49
C ALA A 483 -4.92 -20.77 -18.73
N HIS A 484 -5.00 -20.15 -19.91
CA HIS A 484 -4.29 -20.65 -21.10
C HIS A 484 -2.78 -20.72 -20.89
N ASN A 485 -2.18 -19.70 -20.27
CA ASN A 485 -0.76 -19.72 -19.95
C ASN A 485 -0.38 -20.80 -18.93
N ASN A 486 -1.16 -20.97 -17.86
CA ASN A 486 -0.90 -22.02 -16.87
C ASN A 486 -1.02 -23.42 -17.50
N LEU A 487 -2.02 -23.63 -18.35
CA LEU A 487 -2.18 -24.89 -19.09
C LEU A 487 -0.96 -25.17 -19.97
N GLY A 488 -0.50 -24.15 -20.70
CA GLY A 488 0.71 -24.26 -21.51
C GLY A 488 1.95 -24.59 -20.68
N TRP A 489 2.09 -23.97 -19.51
CA TRP A 489 3.18 -24.24 -18.57
C TRP A 489 3.16 -25.68 -18.05
N TYR A 490 1.99 -26.21 -17.74
CA TYR A 490 1.87 -27.58 -17.26
C TYR A 490 2.17 -28.60 -18.37
N TYR A 491 1.75 -28.35 -19.61
CA TYR A 491 2.16 -29.17 -20.76
C TYR A 491 3.66 -29.10 -21.01
N TYR A 492 4.25 -27.91 -20.90
CA TYR A 492 5.69 -27.73 -21.02
C TYR A 492 6.45 -28.55 -19.97
N LYS A 493 6.00 -28.55 -18.71
CA LYS A 493 6.57 -29.38 -17.64
C LYS A 493 6.44 -30.88 -17.88
N LYS A 494 5.43 -31.30 -18.64
CA LYS A 494 5.25 -32.69 -19.10
C LYS A 494 6.06 -33.04 -20.35
N GLY A 495 6.79 -32.09 -20.95
CA GLY A 495 7.50 -32.26 -22.22
C GLY A 495 6.59 -32.25 -23.45
N MET A 496 5.32 -31.90 -23.29
CA MET A 496 4.32 -31.78 -24.37
C MET A 496 4.44 -30.39 -25.00
N LEU A 497 5.54 -30.18 -25.71
CA LEU A 497 5.95 -28.84 -26.17
C LEU A 497 5.00 -28.25 -27.22
N ASP A 498 4.36 -29.08 -28.05
CA ASP A 498 3.43 -28.61 -29.09
C ASP A 498 2.13 -28.07 -28.49
N GLU A 499 1.56 -28.82 -27.56
CA GLU A 499 0.36 -28.44 -26.81
C GLU A 499 0.64 -27.19 -25.95
N ALA A 500 1.85 -27.10 -25.37
CA ALA A 500 2.29 -25.92 -24.64
C ALA A 500 2.29 -24.67 -25.52
N ILE A 501 2.92 -24.76 -26.70
CA ILE A 501 3.00 -23.66 -27.67
C ILE A 501 1.60 -23.22 -28.13
N GLU A 502 0.69 -24.15 -28.39
CA GLU A 502 -0.68 -23.84 -28.76
C GLU A 502 -1.43 -23.07 -27.65
N CYS A 503 -1.28 -23.49 -26.40
CA CYS A 503 -1.88 -22.80 -25.26
C CYS A 503 -1.33 -21.38 -25.08
N TYR A 504 0.00 -21.19 -25.22
CA TYR A 504 0.59 -19.85 -25.17
C TYR A 504 0.11 -18.97 -26.32
N LYS A 505 -0.05 -19.52 -27.53
CA LYS A 505 -0.63 -18.78 -28.67
C LYS A 505 -2.05 -18.32 -28.38
N LYS A 506 -2.90 -19.19 -27.81
CA LYS A 506 -4.26 -18.83 -27.40
C LYS A 506 -4.26 -17.69 -26.37
N ALA A 507 -3.35 -17.72 -25.39
CA ALA A 507 -3.18 -16.62 -24.44
C ALA A 507 -2.83 -15.30 -25.17
N LEU A 508 -1.94 -15.34 -26.16
CA LEU A 508 -1.52 -14.18 -26.96
C LEU A 508 -2.55 -13.71 -27.99
N GLU A 509 -3.43 -14.59 -28.47
CA GLU A 509 -4.58 -14.22 -29.30
C GLU A 509 -5.59 -13.38 -28.49
N ILE A 510 -5.73 -13.68 -27.20
CA ILE A 510 -6.61 -12.94 -26.29
C ILE A 510 -5.94 -11.63 -25.81
N ASP A 511 -4.69 -11.71 -25.38
CA ASP A 511 -3.87 -10.55 -24.98
C ASP A 511 -2.48 -10.61 -25.65
N PRO A 512 -2.31 -9.91 -26.78
CA PRO A 512 -1.03 -9.86 -27.50
C PRO A 512 0.13 -9.29 -26.69
N SER A 513 -0.16 -8.54 -25.62
CA SER A 513 0.85 -7.89 -24.76
C SER A 513 1.31 -8.78 -23.60
N PHE A 514 0.76 -10.00 -23.48
CA PHE A 514 1.00 -10.84 -22.32
C PHE A 514 2.43 -11.43 -22.30
N ALA A 515 3.33 -10.70 -21.64
CA ALA A 515 4.77 -10.95 -21.65
C ALA A 515 5.18 -12.37 -21.18
N THR A 516 4.47 -12.93 -20.19
CA THR A 516 4.78 -14.26 -19.65
C THR A 516 4.52 -15.37 -20.68
N ALA A 517 3.46 -15.26 -21.51
CA ALA A 517 3.23 -16.21 -22.60
C ALA A 517 4.28 -16.10 -23.71
N HIS A 518 4.75 -14.87 -24.03
CA HIS A 518 5.88 -14.66 -24.95
C HIS A 518 7.19 -15.28 -24.44
N ALA A 519 7.46 -15.18 -23.14
CA ALA A 519 8.64 -15.84 -22.55
C ALA A 519 8.52 -17.37 -22.62
N ASN A 520 7.34 -17.90 -22.28
CA ASN A 520 7.10 -19.33 -22.21
C ASN A 520 7.06 -20.00 -23.59
N ILE A 521 6.54 -19.34 -24.63
CA ILE A 521 6.55 -19.88 -26.01
C ILE A 521 7.98 -19.98 -26.54
N ARG A 522 8.85 -19.00 -26.25
CA ARG A 522 10.28 -19.06 -26.63
C ARG A 522 11.01 -20.17 -25.91
N LEU A 523 10.72 -20.36 -24.63
CA LEU A 523 11.28 -21.44 -23.84
C LEU A 523 10.89 -22.81 -24.43
N ALA A 524 9.60 -23.00 -24.73
CA ALA A 524 9.10 -24.24 -25.33
C ALA A 524 9.68 -24.49 -26.74
N LEU A 525 9.79 -23.46 -27.59
CA LEU A 525 10.40 -23.56 -28.92
C LEU A 525 11.88 -23.90 -28.88
N LYS A 526 12.62 -23.33 -27.92
CA LYS A 526 14.04 -23.64 -27.69
C LYS A 526 14.24 -25.09 -27.28
N GLU A 527 13.41 -25.59 -26.37
CA GLU A 527 13.48 -26.98 -25.90
C GLU A 527 13.05 -27.99 -26.98
N LYS A 528 12.17 -27.58 -27.90
CA LYS A 528 11.73 -28.42 -29.02
C LYS A 528 12.84 -28.68 -30.07
N GLY A 529 13.95 -27.95 -30.02
CA GLY A 529 15.20 -28.37 -30.66
C GLY A 529 15.36 -28.10 -32.16
N SER A 530 14.53 -27.25 -32.78
CA SER A 530 14.74 -26.85 -34.19
C SER A 530 14.46 -25.37 -34.40
N ILE A 531 15.44 -24.52 -34.09
CA ILE A 531 15.43 -23.08 -34.42
C ILE A 531 15.11 -22.87 -35.91
N ASP A 532 15.64 -23.72 -36.78
CA ASP A 532 15.38 -23.71 -38.23
C ASP A 532 13.91 -24.01 -38.58
N GLU A 533 13.26 -24.91 -37.85
CA GLU A 533 11.86 -25.23 -38.06
C GLU A 533 10.95 -24.11 -37.53
N ALA A 534 11.29 -23.50 -36.39
CA ALA A 534 10.61 -22.33 -35.86
C ALA A 534 10.71 -21.15 -36.85
N ILE A 535 11.89 -20.86 -37.38
CA ILE A 535 12.10 -19.85 -38.44
C ILE A 535 11.21 -20.16 -39.66
N LYS A 536 11.17 -21.43 -40.11
CA LYS A 536 10.34 -21.84 -41.25
C LYS A 536 8.85 -21.62 -41.01
N LYS A 537 8.34 -21.93 -39.81
CA LYS A 537 6.93 -21.75 -39.46
C LYS A 537 6.54 -20.28 -39.36
N TYR A 538 7.38 -19.43 -38.78
CA TYR A 538 7.10 -17.99 -38.74
C TYR A 538 7.17 -17.35 -40.13
N LYS A 539 8.12 -17.75 -40.99
CA LYS A 539 8.17 -17.30 -42.39
C LYS A 539 6.90 -17.70 -43.15
N GLU A 540 6.36 -18.90 -42.91
CA GLU A 540 5.11 -19.34 -43.51
C GLU A 540 3.89 -18.54 -42.99
N ALA A 541 3.82 -18.27 -41.69
CA ALA A 541 2.77 -17.43 -41.12
C ALA A 541 2.79 -16.00 -41.73
N ILE A 542 3.97 -15.41 -41.86
CA ILE A 542 4.16 -14.09 -42.51
C ILE A 542 3.81 -14.14 -44.01
N ARG A 543 4.05 -15.27 -44.69
CA ARG A 543 3.66 -15.46 -46.10
C ARG A 543 2.13 -15.45 -46.26
N ILE A 544 1.42 -16.08 -45.34
CA ILE A 544 -0.05 -16.15 -45.33
C ILE A 544 -0.65 -14.80 -44.93
N ASN A 545 -0.11 -14.16 -43.88
CA ASN A 545 -0.52 -12.84 -43.44
C ASN A 545 0.69 -11.90 -43.26
N PRO A 546 1.02 -11.09 -44.28
CA PRO A 546 2.15 -10.17 -44.21
C PRO A 546 2.03 -9.07 -43.13
N GLN A 547 0.83 -8.83 -42.60
CA GLN A 547 0.54 -7.81 -41.58
C GLN A 547 0.52 -8.39 -40.15
N ASP A 548 0.90 -9.64 -39.96
CA ASP A 548 1.00 -10.26 -38.63
C ASP A 548 2.22 -9.73 -37.86
N ALA A 549 2.01 -8.65 -37.11
CA ALA A 549 3.05 -8.02 -36.30
C ALA A 549 3.63 -8.96 -35.24
N VAL A 550 2.83 -9.90 -34.71
CA VAL A 550 3.30 -10.87 -33.70
C VAL A 550 4.26 -11.86 -34.34
N ALA A 551 3.92 -12.39 -35.51
CA ALA A 551 4.82 -13.30 -36.24
C ALA A 551 6.13 -12.61 -36.66
N HIS A 552 6.08 -11.35 -37.10
CA HIS A 552 7.30 -10.57 -37.38
C HIS A 552 8.14 -10.35 -36.11
N TYR A 553 7.51 -10.01 -34.98
CA TYR A 553 8.21 -9.74 -33.73
C TYR A 553 8.90 -11.00 -33.18
N GLU A 554 8.19 -12.13 -33.14
CA GLU A 554 8.75 -13.39 -32.65
C GLU A 554 9.84 -13.95 -33.56
N LEU A 555 9.70 -13.82 -34.88
CA LEU A 555 10.78 -14.16 -35.81
C LEU A 555 12.02 -13.27 -35.59
N GLY A 556 11.81 -11.97 -35.37
CA GLY A 556 12.90 -11.03 -35.08
C GLY A 556 13.63 -11.36 -33.79
N ARG A 557 12.91 -11.74 -32.74
CA ARG A 557 13.48 -12.19 -31.46
C ARG A 557 14.25 -13.49 -31.62
N LEU A 558 13.72 -14.45 -32.39
CA LEU A 558 14.40 -15.70 -32.69
C LEU A 558 15.72 -15.47 -33.44
N PHE A 559 15.73 -14.58 -34.43
CA PHE A 559 16.96 -14.17 -35.11
C PHE A 559 17.94 -13.48 -34.15
N MET A 560 17.46 -12.60 -33.27
CA MET A 560 18.30 -11.89 -32.31
C MET A 560 18.97 -12.84 -31.30
N ASP A 561 18.23 -13.81 -30.77
CA ASP A 561 18.74 -14.84 -29.85
C ASP A 561 19.78 -15.76 -30.54
N ASN A 562 19.82 -15.80 -31.87
CA ASN A 562 20.79 -16.54 -32.69
C ASN A 562 21.86 -15.64 -33.34
N TYR A 563 22.01 -14.40 -32.87
CA TYR A 563 23.01 -13.44 -33.37
C TYR A 563 22.85 -13.06 -34.87
N MET A 564 21.68 -13.35 -35.46
CA MET A 564 21.30 -12.98 -36.83
C MET A 564 20.69 -11.57 -36.85
N TYR A 565 21.54 -10.57 -36.57
CA TYR A 565 21.07 -9.21 -36.29
C TYR A 565 20.44 -8.50 -37.49
N ASP A 566 20.88 -8.79 -38.72
CA ASP A 566 20.35 -8.12 -39.92
C ASP A 566 18.93 -8.56 -40.24
N GLU A 567 18.65 -9.86 -40.13
CA GLU A 567 17.33 -10.43 -40.28
C GLU A 567 16.39 -9.96 -39.17
N ALA A 568 16.89 -9.90 -37.92
CA ALA A 568 16.14 -9.37 -36.79
C ALA A 568 15.72 -7.90 -36.99
N ILE A 569 16.62 -7.05 -37.52
CA ILE A 569 16.31 -5.65 -37.84
C ILE A 569 15.17 -5.58 -38.86
N GLY A 570 15.22 -6.39 -39.93
CA GLY A 570 14.17 -6.43 -40.95
C GLY A 570 12.81 -6.78 -40.35
N CYS A 571 12.78 -7.80 -39.49
CA CYS A 571 11.58 -8.20 -38.75
C CYS A 571 11.03 -7.09 -37.85
N PHE A 572 11.85 -6.49 -36.98
CA PHE A 572 11.37 -5.43 -36.09
C PHE A 572 10.96 -4.15 -36.81
N LYS A 573 11.62 -3.80 -37.93
CA LYS A 573 11.17 -2.69 -38.79
C LYS A 573 9.79 -2.96 -39.41
N ASN A 574 9.49 -4.21 -39.77
CA ASN A 574 8.15 -4.58 -40.21
C ASN A 574 7.12 -4.45 -39.08
N VAL A 575 7.46 -4.86 -37.85
CA VAL A 575 6.58 -4.65 -36.67
C VAL A 575 6.25 -3.17 -36.51
N ILE A 576 7.25 -2.28 -36.57
CA ILE A 576 7.06 -0.83 -36.44
C ILE A 576 6.28 -0.25 -37.61
N ARG A 577 6.46 -0.78 -38.82
CA ARG A 577 5.66 -0.37 -39.99
C ARG A 577 4.17 -0.70 -39.80
N ILE A 578 3.87 -1.85 -39.19
CA ILE A 578 2.49 -2.28 -38.91
C ILE A 578 1.93 -1.53 -37.71
N ASN A 579 2.70 -1.41 -36.64
CA ASN A 579 2.37 -0.70 -35.41
C ASN A 579 3.50 0.27 -35.02
N PRO A 580 3.42 1.55 -35.41
CA PRO A 580 4.45 2.55 -35.12
C PRO A 580 4.68 2.83 -33.63
N GLN A 581 3.75 2.45 -32.75
CA GLN A 581 3.86 2.65 -31.31
C GLN A 581 4.29 1.38 -30.57
N HIS A 582 4.79 0.36 -31.28
CA HIS A 582 5.22 -0.88 -30.64
C HIS A 582 6.51 -0.70 -29.83
N VAL A 583 6.35 -0.51 -28.52
CA VAL A 583 7.43 -0.20 -27.56
C VAL A 583 8.56 -1.24 -27.61
N ASP A 584 8.23 -2.53 -27.55
CA ASP A 584 9.28 -3.56 -27.47
C ASP A 584 10.08 -3.69 -28.77
N ALA A 585 9.46 -3.52 -29.94
CA ALA A 585 10.17 -3.54 -31.22
C ALA A 585 11.17 -2.36 -31.34
N HIS A 586 10.80 -1.17 -30.85
CA HIS A 586 11.75 -0.07 -30.73
C HIS A 586 12.90 -0.40 -29.76
N ASN A 587 12.59 -0.98 -28.59
CA ASN A 587 13.62 -1.35 -27.62
C ASN A 587 14.58 -2.42 -28.17
N GLU A 588 14.08 -3.44 -28.89
CA GLU A 588 14.94 -4.47 -29.48
C GLU A 588 15.81 -3.93 -30.62
N LEU A 589 15.28 -3.02 -31.46
CA LEU A 589 16.13 -2.32 -32.44
C LEU A 589 17.21 -1.50 -31.75
N GLY A 590 16.87 -0.76 -30.69
CA GLY A 590 17.84 -0.03 -29.87
C GLY A 590 18.97 -0.94 -29.37
N ARG A 591 18.62 -2.12 -28.85
CA ARG A 591 19.60 -3.12 -28.37
C ARG A 591 20.45 -3.70 -29.49
N ILE A 592 19.88 -3.97 -30.65
CA ILE A 592 20.65 -4.50 -31.79
C ILE A 592 21.64 -3.46 -32.29
N TYR A 593 21.22 -2.20 -32.45
CA TYR A 593 22.11 -1.13 -32.87
C TYR A 593 23.21 -0.84 -31.84
N ASP A 594 22.90 -0.90 -30.54
CA ASP A 594 23.88 -0.79 -29.45
C ASP A 594 24.92 -1.91 -29.52
N ASN A 595 24.48 -3.17 -29.70
CA ASN A 595 25.38 -4.32 -29.89
C ASN A 595 26.26 -4.21 -31.15
N LYS A 596 25.77 -3.55 -32.21
CA LYS A 596 26.53 -3.27 -33.44
C LYS A 596 27.49 -2.08 -33.30
N GLY A 597 27.46 -1.35 -32.19
CA GLY A 597 28.24 -0.13 -31.98
C GLY A 597 27.68 1.11 -32.68
N LEU A 598 26.44 1.06 -33.14
CA LEU A 598 25.72 2.15 -33.83
C LEU A 598 24.88 2.92 -32.79
N PHE A 599 25.57 3.71 -31.97
CA PHE A 599 25.00 4.28 -30.73
C PHE A 599 23.99 5.41 -30.97
N ASP A 600 24.12 6.19 -32.05
CA ASP A 600 23.18 7.27 -32.34
C ASP A 600 21.84 6.70 -32.83
N GLU A 601 21.87 5.66 -33.67
CA GLU A 601 20.69 4.92 -34.07
C GLU A 601 20.04 4.20 -32.87
N ALA A 602 20.85 3.58 -32.01
CA ALA A 602 20.34 2.97 -30.77
C ALA A 602 19.62 4.00 -29.90
N LEU A 603 20.21 5.19 -29.76
CA LEU A 603 19.63 6.29 -29.00
C LEU A 603 18.30 6.78 -29.61
N GLU A 604 18.21 6.92 -30.94
CA GLU A 604 16.96 7.28 -31.62
C GLU A 604 15.83 6.31 -31.24
N TYR A 605 16.09 5.01 -31.29
CA TYR A 605 15.09 3.99 -30.95
C TYR A 605 14.76 3.96 -29.46
N TYR A 606 15.74 4.10 -28.56
CA TYR A 606 15.44 4.21 -27.13
C TYR A 606 14.70 5.49 -26.75
N LEU A 607 14.92 6.60 -27.46
CA LEU A 607 14.15 7.84 -27.28
C LEU A 607 12.69 7.64 -27.70
N LYS A 608 12.43 6.95 -28.82
CA LYS A 608 11.06 6.56 -29.21
C LYS A 608 10.39 5.67 -28.16
N VAL A 609 11.13 4.79 -27.48
CA VAL A 609 10.58 3.97 -26.39
C VAL A 609 10.07 4.84 -25.25
N ILE A 610 10.83 5.85 -24.82
CA ILE A 610 10.39 6.73 -23.72
C ILE A 610 9.32 7.74 -24.14
N ASP A 611 9.27 8.12 -25.42
CA ASP A 611 8.21 8.97 -25.96
C ASP A 611 6.86 8.23 -25.97
N VAL A 612 6.87 6.95 -26.34
CA VAL A 612 5.66 6.11 -26.36
C VAL A 612 5.31 5.60 -24.96
N ASN A 613 6.30 5.19 -24.16
CA ASN A 613 6.11 4.69 -22.80
C ASN A 613 7.11 5.35 -21.82
N PRO A 614 6.71 6.46 -21.18
CA PRO A 614 7.54 7.17 -20.20
C PRO A 614 7.89 6.38 -18.94
N PHE A 615 7.26 5.21 -18.71
CA PHE A 615 7.50 4.35 -17.54
C PHE A 615 8.36 3.12 -17.89
N TYR A 616 9.06 3.13 -19.03
CA TYR A 616 9.91 2.01 -19.46
C TYR A 616 11.36 2.16 -18.93
N HIS A 617 11.58 1.70 -17.70
CA HIS A 617 12.86 1.83 -16.97
C HIS A 617 14.10 1.26 -17.71
N HIS A 618 13.96 0.20 -18.52
CA HIS A 618 15.09 -0.35 -19.28
C HIS A 618 15.65 0.64 -20.30
N ALA A 619 14.79 1.41 -20.97
CA ALA A 619 15.23 2.40 -21.98
C ALA A 619 16.02 3.54 -21.32
N TYR A 620 15.54 4.07 -20.19
CA TYR A 620 16.31 5.06 -19.41
C TYR A 620 17.69 4.53 -19.01
N ASN A 621 17.79 3.27 -18.55
CA ASN A 621 19.08 2.67 -18.24
C ASN A 621 19.98 2.50 -19.48
N ASN A 622 19.44 2.09 -20.61
CA ASN A 622 20.23 1.89 -21.84
C ASN A 622 20.69 3.24 -22.43
N ILE A 623 19.85 4.27 -22.38
CA ILE A 623 20.24 5.64 -22.72
C ILE A 623 21.36 6.10 -21.79
N GLY A 624 21.22 5.92 -20.48
CA GLY A 624 22.26 6.24 -19.51
C GLY A 624 23.57 5.52 -19.82
N TRP A 625 23.51 4.26 -20.24
CA TRP A 625 24.67 3.46 -20.65
C TRP A 625 25.40 4.07 -21.85
N ILE A 626 24.66 4.50 -22.87
CA ILE A 626 25.20 5.16 -24.07
C ILE A 626 25.85 6.50 -23.71
N TYR A 627 25.16 7.33 -22.93
CA TYR A 627 25.70 8.62 -22.49
C TYR A 627 26.98 8.46 -21.68
N HIS A 628 27.02 7.46 -20.80
CA HIS A 628 28.17 7.17 -19.96
C HIS A 628 29.38 6.68 -20.76
N ASN A 629 29.22 5.63 -21.57
CA ASN A 629 30.37 4.92 -22.18
C ASN A 629 30.76 5.46 -23.56
N HIS A 630 29.84 6.08 -24.30
CA HIS A 630 30.06 6.48 -25.68
C HIS A 630 30.08 7.99 -25.88
N LYS A 631 29.23 8.75 -25.16
CA LYS A 631 29.27 10.21 -25.20
C LYS A 631 30.15 10.86 -24.12
N SER A 632 30.64 10.07 -23.15
CA SER A 632 31.40 10.56 -21.98
C SER A 632 30.65 11.64 -21.17
N MET A 633 29.32 11.65 -21.26
CA MET A 633 28.41 12.58 -20.61
C MET A 633 27.89 11.93 -19.32
N ILE A 634 28.78 11.88 -18.32
CA ILE A 634 28.57 11.10 -17.08
C ILE A 634 27.41 11.67 -16.25
N ASP A 635 27.24 12.99 -16.22
CA ASP A 635 26.20 13.64 -15.41
C ASP A 635 24.80 13.39 -15.98
N GLU A 636 24.66 13.50 -17.30
CA GLU A 636 23.44 13.15 -18.02
C GLU A 636 23.12 11.66 -17.85
N ALA A 637 24.12 10.79 -17.94
CA ALA A 637 23.93 9.36 -17.69
C ALA A 637 23.38 9.09 -16.28
N ILE A 638 23.90 9.75 -15.25
CA ILE A 638 23.40 9.65 -13.88
C ILE A 638 21.94 10.07 -13.80
N GLU A 639 21.54 11.15 -14.47
CA GLU A 639 20.12 11.58 -14.50
C GLU A 639 19.22 10.54 -15.17
N TYR A 640 19.68 9.90 -16.26
CA TYR A 640 18.95 8.80 -16.89
C TYR A 640 18.85 7.55 -15.99
N TYR A 641 19.92 7.18 -15.28
CA TYR A 641 19.85 6.08 -14.32
C TYR A 641 18.93 6.40 -13.13
N LYS A 642 18.94 7.63 -12.62
CA LYS A 642 18.00 8.08 -11.59
C LYS A 642 16.56 7.99 -12.05
N LYS A 643 16.25 8.36 -13.31
CA LYS A 643 14.92 8.16 -13.89
C LYS A 643 14.55 6.67 -13.95
N ALA A 644 15.45 5.81 -14.39
CA ALA A 644 15.22 4.36 -14.40
C ALA A 644 14.91 3.80 -13.01
N ILE A 645 15.67 4.21 -11.99
CA ILE A 645 15.49 3.82 -10.58
C ILE A 645 14.22 4.44 -9.99
N GLY A 646 13.88 5.68 -10.36
CA GLY A 646 12.64 6.34 -9.92
C GLY A 646 11.39 5.63 -10.44
N ILE A 647 11.47 5.03 -11.63
CA ILE A 647 10.41 4.18 -12.18
C ILE A 647 10.42 2.79 -11.54
N LYS A 648 11.60 2.17 -11.40
CA LYS A 648 11.76 0.83 -10.81
C LYS A 648 12.89 0.81 -9.76
N PRO A 649 12.57 1.04 -8.47
CA PRO A 649 13.59 1.13 -7.41
C PRO A 649 14.39 -0.16 -7.17
N ASN A 650 13.78 -1.33 -7.43
CA ASN A 650 14.40 -2.65 -7.33
C ASN A 650 15.13 -3.07 -8.63
N TYR A 651 15.56 -2.13 -9.48
CA TYR A 651 16.31 -2.44 -10.69
C TYR A 651 17.82 -2.46 -10.43
N ALA A 652 18.37 -3.63 -10.05
CA ALA A 652 19.78 -3.79 -9.68
C ALA A 652 20.77 -3.30 -10.75
N MET A 653 20.45 -3.50 -12.03
CA MET A 653 21.33 -3.11 -13.13
C MET A 653 21.54 -1.59 -13.20
N ALA A 654 20.48 -0.80 -13.04
CA ALA A 654 20.58 0.67 -13.04
C ALA A 654 21.34 1.19 -11.83
N TRP A 655 21.16 0.57 -10.65
CA TRP A 655 22.00 0.87 -9.48
C TRP A 655 23.47 0.58 -9.74
N ASN A 656 23.82 -0.57 -10.31
CA ASN A 656 25.20 -0.87 -10.67
C ASN A 656 25.76 0.12 -11.70
N ASN A 657 24.99 0.46 -12.74
CA ASN A 657 25.43 1.38 -13.79
C ASN A 657 25.62 2.81 -13.27
N MET A 658 24.72 3.28 -12.40
CA MET A 658 24.88 4.55 -11.70
C MET A 658 26.09 4.54 -10.77
N GLY A 659 26.31 3.45 -10.03
CA GLY A 659 27.51 3.28 -9.22
C GLY A 659 28.79 3.33 -10.04
N PHE A 660 28.77 2.77 -11.25
CA PHE A 660 29.90 2.84 -12.18
C PHE A 660 30.14 4.24 -12.74
N ALA A 661 29.08 4.99 -13.03
CA ALA A 661 29.18 6.40 -13.40
C ALA A 661 29.78 7.24 -12.25
N TYR A 662 29.31 7.05 -11.02
CA TYR A 662 29.89 7.72 -9.83
C TYR A 662 31.36 7.34 -9.60
N TYR A 663 31.71 6.06 -9.77
CA TYR A 663 33.09 5.60 -9.68
C TYR A 663 33.99 6.32 -10.70
N LYS A 664 33.53 6.45 -11.96
CA LYS A 664 34.26 7.17 -13.01
C LYS A 664 34.39 8.67 -12.71
N LYS A 665 33.42 9.26 -12.03
CA LYS A 665 33.47 10.65 -11.53
C LYS A 665 34.36 10.82 -10.29
N GLY A 666 34.87 9.74 -9.69
CA GLY A 666 35.67 9.76 -8.46
C GLY A 666 34.85 9.85 -7.17
N MET A 667 33.52 9.76 -7.27
CA MET A 667 32.56 9.79 -6.16
C MET A 667 32.41 8.38 -5.57
N LEU A 668 33.45 7.94 -4.85
CA LEU A 668 33.58 6.56 -4.40
C LEU A 668 32.54 6.16 -3.33
N ASP A 669 32.16 7.08 -2.44
CA ASP A 669 31.17 6.79 -1.38
C ASP A 669 29.78 6.57 -1.99
N GLU A 670 29.37 7.39 -2.96
CA GLU A 670 28.14 7.24 -3.73
C GLU A 670 28.14 5.96 -4.56
N ALA A 671 29.28 5.61 -5.17
CA ALA A 671 29.45 4.35 -5.89
C ALA A 671 29.22 3.13 -4.98
N VAL A 672 29.75 3.14 -3.74
CA VAL A 672 29.54 2.07 -2.75
C VAL A 672 28.06 1.91 -2.41
N VAL A 673 27.37 3.02 -2.16
CA VAL A 673 25.93 2.99 -1.86
C VAL A 673 25.16 2.30 -2.99
N CYS A 674 25.45 2.69 -4.24
CA CYS A 674 24.81 2.13 -5.41
C CYS A 674 25.09 0.63 -5.59
N TYR A 675 26.35 0.19 -5.47
CA TYR A 675 26.70 -1.22 -5.59
C TYR A 675 26.13 -2.08 -4.46
N LYS A 676 26.09 -1.56 -3.23
CA LYS A 676 25.45 -2.26 -2.10
C LYS A 676 23.94 -2.37 -2.31
N LYS A 677 23.28 -1.35 -2.86
CA LYS A 677 21.86 -1.43 -3.25
C LYS A 677 21.63 -2.48 -4.33
N ALA A 678 22.46 -2.51 -5.37
CA ALA A 678 22.40 -3.55 -6.41
C ALA A 678 22.54 -4.96 -5.82
N LEU A 679 23.49 -5.18 -4.91
CA LEU A 679 23.71 -6.48 -4.25
C LEU A 679 22.64 -6.84 -3.20
N ALA A 680 21.98 -5.86 -2.61
CA ALA A 680 20.84 -6.11 -1.72
C ALA A 680 19.61 -6.57 -2.51
N ILE A 681 19.47 -6.10 -3.75
CA ILE A 681 18.40 -6.53 -4.68
C ILE A 681 18.74 -7.90 -5.28
N GLU A 682 19.96 -8.07 -5.79
CA GLU A 682 20.43 -9.29 -6.45
C GLU A 682 21.81 -9.67 -5.87
N SER A 683 21.80 -10.61 -4.92
CA SER A 683 22.99 -10.95 -4.13
C SER A 683 24.17 -11.52 -4.95
N ASP A 684 23.85 -12.14 -6.09
CA ASP A 684 24.77 -12.73 -7.06
C ASP A 684 24.98 -11.85 -8.30
N HIS A 685 24.60 -10.56 -8.24
CA HIS A 685 24.70 -9.64 -9.37
C HIS A 685 26.12 -9.60 -9.96
N LYS A 686 26.22 -10.08 -11.21
CA LYS A 686 27.47 -10.38 -11.93
C LYS A 686 28.50 -9.25 -11.89
N TYR A 687 28.07 -8.00 -11.96
CA TYR A 687 28.97 -6.84 -12.08
C TYR A 687 29.20 -6.06 -10.78
N ALA A 688 28.26 -6.12 -9.83
CA ALA A 688 28.25 -5.20 -8.70
C ALA A 688 29.33 -5.55 -7.67
N LYS A 689 29.51 -6.85 -7.39
CA LYS A 689 30.56 -7.34 -6.48
C LYS A 689 31.98 -7.10 -7.02
N PRO A 690 32.30 -7.37 -8.31
CA PRO A 690 33.57 -6.96 -8.89
C PRO A 690 33.80 -5.46 -8.85
N ASN A 691 32.78 -4.65 -9.17
CA ASN A 691 32.91 -3.19 -9.15
C ASN A 691 33.09 -2.64 -7.73
N LEU A 692 32.40 -3.19 -6.73
CA LEU A 692 32.62 -2.85 -5.33
C LEU A 692 34.05 -3.20 -4.87
N SER A 693 34.61 -4.30 -5.38
CA SER A 693 36.01 -4.68 -5.12
C SER A 693 36.99 -3.68 -5.74
N LYS A 694 36.68 -3.08 -6.90
CA LYS A 694 37.48 -1.99 -7.47
C LYS A 694 37.47 -0.76 -6.55
N VAL A 695 36.36 -0.45 -5.90
CA VAL A 695 36.30 0.66 -4.93
C VAL A 695 37.18 0.40 -3.71
N VAL A 696 37.19 -0.84 -3.18
CA VAL A 696 38.09 -1.25 -2.08
C VAL A 696 39.55 -1.03 -2.46
N TYR A 697 39.92 -1.43 -3.68
CA TYR A 697 41.26 -1.22 -4.21
C TYR A 697 41.61 0.27 -4.34
N SER A 698 40.69 1.09 -4.88
CA SER A 698 40.89 2.54 -4.99
C SER A 698 41.09 3.21 -3.64
N TYR A 699 40.27 2.89 -2.63
CA TYR A 699 40.48 3.43 -1.28
C TYR A 699 41.81 3.00 -0.68
N THR A 700 42.22 1.74 -0.87
CA THR A 700 43.52 1.27 -0.37
C THR A 700 44.67 2.04 -1.01
N ASN A 701 44.63 2.26 -2.33
CA ASN A 701 45.66 3.04 -3.03
C ASN A 701 45.66 4.53 -2.61
N MET A 702 44.49 5.12 -2.37
CA MET A 702 44.39 6.49 -1.85
C MET A 702 44.98 6.59 -0.44
N GLY A 703 44.79 5.54 0.38
CA GLY A 703 45.44 5.39 1.67
C GLY A 703 46.96 5.35 1.55
N GLU A 704 47.49 4.49 0.66
CA GLU A 704 48.94 4.38 0.41
C GLU A 704 49.56 5.69 -0.09
N ASN A 705 48.86 6.38 -0.99
CA ASN A 705 49.30 7.69 -1.49
C ASN A 705 49.31 8.75 -0.37
N SER A 706 48.30 8.74 0.50
CA SER A 706 48.22 9.67 1.64
C SER A 706 49.29 9.36 2.68
N TYR A 707 49.54 8.09 2.94
CA TYR A 707 50.58 7.59 3.84
C TYR A 707 51.98 8.03 3.36
N ALA A 708 52.28 7.83 2.07
CA ALA A 708 53.55 8.26 1.46
C ALA A 708 53.77 9.79 1.50
N LYS A 709 52.69 10.58 1.64
CA LYS A 709 52.73 12.05 1.79
C LYS A 709 52.75 12.50 3.25
N GLY A 710 52.85 11.59 4.21
CA GLY A 710 52.81 11.88 5.65
C GLY A 710 51.43 12.28 6.18
N MET A 711 50.37 12.15 5.39
CA MET A 711 48.99 12.43 5.82
C MET A 711 48.39 11.19 6.49
N ILE A 712 48.94 10.79 7.63
CA ILE A 712 48.65 9.52 8.31
C ILE A 712 47.16 9.38 8.68
N ASP A 713 46.53 10.44 9.20
CA ASP A 713 45.11 10.42 9.54
C ASP A 713 44.20 10.13 8.34
N LYS A 714 44.53 10.73 7.20
CA LYS A 714 43.80 10.53 5.95
C LYS A 714 44.03 9.13 5.39
N ALA A 715 45.24 8.59 5.56
CA ALA A 715 45.54 7.21 5.21
C ALA A 715 44.70 6.22 6.04
N ILE A 716 44.64 6.42 7.35
CA ILE A 716 43.82 5.62 8.27
C ILE A 716 42.34 5.68 7.86
N GLU A 717 41.81 6.86 7.53
CA GLU A 717 40.43 7.01 7.07
C GLU A 717 40.16 6.14 5.83
N TYR A 718 41.00 6.23 4.82
CA TYR A 718 40.83 5.45 3.59
C TYR A 718 40.96 3.94 3.80
N TYR A 719 41.90 3.48 4.62
CA TYR A 719 42.00 2.06 4.95
C TYR A 719 40.77 1.56 5.72
N LYS A 720 40.25 2.35 6.68
CA LYS A 720 39.00 2.04 7.37
C LYS A 720 37.81 1.98 6.41
N LYS A 721 37.71 2.89 5.44
CA LYS A 721 36.67 2.83 4.38
C LYS A 721 36.79 1.53 3.56
N ALA A 722 37.99 1.15 3.14
CA ALA A 722 38.24 -0.10 2.41
C ALA A 722 37.81 -1.34 3.21
N ILE A 723 38.18 -1.41 4.50
CA ILE A 723 37.81 -2.49 5.41
C ILE A 723 36.30 -2.52 5.68
N GLY A 724 35.66 -1.36 5.84
CA GLY A 724 34.21 -1.26 6.02
C GLY A 724 33.39 -1.76 4.82
N ILE A 725 34.00 -1.82 3.64
CA ILE A 725 33.40 -2.40 2.44
C ILE A 725 33.71 -3.90 2.35
N ASN A 726 34.96 -4.30 2.55
CA ASN A 726 35.38 -5.71 2.59
C ASN A 726 36.21 -6.00 3.84
N PRO A 727 35.59 -6.50 4.93
CA PRO A 727 36.29 -6.77 6.17
C PRO A 727 37.39 -7.83 6.08
N LYS A 728 37.40 -8.66 5.03
CA LYS A 728 38.40 -9.71 4.82
C LYS A 728 39.56 -9.26 3.92
N TYR A 729 39.63 -7.99 3.51
CA TYR A 729 40.67 -7.51 2.61
C TYR A 729 42.01 -7.28 3.33
N ALA A 730 42.88 -8.29 3.30
CA ALA A 730 44.12 -8.35 4.08
C ALA A 730 45.07 -7.15 3.87
N ARG A 731 45.21 -6.66 2.63
CA ARG A 731 46.11 -5.55 2.32
C ARG A 731 45.73 -4.25 3.05
N ALA A 732 44.43 -3.95 3.16
CA ALA A 732 43.98 -2.75 3.88
C ALA A 732 44.21 -2.88 5.40
N HIS A 733 44.04 -4.06 5.98
CA HIS A 733 44.35 -4.31 7.39
C HIS A 733 45.84 -4.16 7.69
N PHE A 734 46.71 -4.74 6.85
CA PHE A 734 48.15 -4.61 6.99
C PHE A 734 48.59 -3.14 6.95
N ASN A 735 48.12 -2.39 5.95
CA ASN A 735 48.46 -0.98 5.80
C ASN A 735 47.87 -0.10 6.93
N LEU A 736 46.66 -0.43 7.42
CA LEU A 736 46.07 0.25 8.58
C LEU A 736 46.93 0.04 9.83
N GLY A 737 47.44 -1.17 10.07
CA GLY A 737 48.33 -1.48 11.18
C GLY A 737 49.60 -0.62 11.16
N ASN A 738 50.24 -0.51 9.99
CA ASN A 738 51.43 0.35 9.84
C ASN A 738 51.11 1.83 10.13
N ALA A 739 49.99 2.33 9.63
CA ALA A 739 49.57 3.71 9.86
C ALA A 739 49.20 4.01 11.32
N LEU A 740 48.61 3.04 12.03
CA LEU A 740 48.32 3.17 13.46
C LEU A 740 49.60 3.12 14.31
N TYR A 741 50.53 2.21 13.98
CA TYR A 741 51.83 2.11 14.64
C TYR A 741 52.63 3.42 14.54
N GLU A 742 52.67 4.03 13.34
CA GLU A 742 53.34 5.32 13.13
C GLU A 742 52.67 6.46 13.92
N LYS A 743 51.37 6.34 14.21
CA LYS A 743 50.62 7.27 15.06
C LYS A 743 50.76 6.96 16.56
N GLY A 744 51.41 5.86 16.93
CA GLY A 744 51.58 5.41 18.31
C GLY A 744 50.31 4.84 18.95
N LEU A 745 49.42 4.24 18.15
CA LEU A 745 48.14 3.65 18.57
C LEU A 745 48.10 2.12 18.49
#